data_AF-A0A2A2AKK5-F1
#
_entry.id   AF-A0A2A2AKK5-F1
#
_cell.length_a   1.000
_cell.length_b   1.000
_cell.length_c   1.000
_cell.angle_alpha   90.00
_cell.angle_beta   90.00
_cell.angle_gamma   90.00
#
_symmetry.space_group_name_H-M   'P 1'
#
loop_
_entity.id
_entity.type
_entity.pdbx_description
1 polymer ?
#
loop_
_entity_poly.entity_id
_entity_poly.type
_entity_poly.pdbx_seq_one_letter_code
_entity_poly.pdbx_strand_id
1 'polypeptide(L)'
;MRAKRLAMLALAVSLAACGGGGDSQSDNRPPAPNPAPGPQPNPTPSQPPAPAPVPAPRPPAPAPAPAPAPAPAPAPQPPAPAPSPTPPSPPAPAPAPPAPAPVPPSPPAPAPAPAPAPAPAPAPVPPSPPAPAPTPAPAAEPVPPPTAGACVPMPASALTVNVKDKGAKGDGQADDTAAIQAALDEAAGSGGRVWIPAGTYMIDATVNACGGWGQERCGLQMRSGVTVHMSQQAVLKAMPNGSRHYNIFHFNDVENAHVLGGHLQGERYAHRIPADGQLGEWGAGLVMRGARHAAIENVTAREFWGDGFYVGGGSQNVKFCAVVADKNRRQGMSITDVDTIVVQDSVFKNTHGTPPQDGIDIEPWGQENEPIREHVKNVTIRRSQFINNAGRGIGMVTTHPGQIENVVLEGNTFIDNSIGLGLGNRSWKTRITGNRIINSQYRNIGLGPLATFITVTDNAVTGQPGAALDRLIVDEPSADGSPKHNTIANNRLDRLAAVPLLPPNAAPVAAPAPIPPAPVANPSPTPAPTAGQCAPMPAAGQAVNVRDKGAKGDGRSDDTAAIQAAIDQAAGTNGMVWVPDGTYLIDPAKRLFMRSHMTLRLAEQAVLKAKPASVSFYDIVRFEQVDNARLVGGAVLGERHTHQGAEGAWGTGVMVAGSSRIVIEQVKVQDAWGDGLAVTQASRDVQLCNVVAEGNRRRGLAIASAQDVLVQGGRYHSTHGVAPMTGIDIRPGKDETIHNVRITQAHVAGNRGYGIYAGVPYEVSASSARVSGVQIEGNTFEPNYLRSVTLERISGSSIRNNRLWHTGLWLTSTTSGNTVTGNHIHRHTILDQGTGNSISGNTIFNP
;
A
#
# COMPACT_ATOMS: atom_id res chain seq x y z
N MET A 1 1.85 52.91 -46.36
CA MET A 1 0.92 53.38 -45.29
C MET A 1 0.69 52.22 -44.32
N ARG A 2 0.64 52.36 -42.99
CA ARG A 2 1.14 53.39 -42.07
C ARG A 2 1.71 52.66 -40.82
N ALA A 3 2.91 53.09 -40.39
CA ALA A 3 3.49 53.16 -39.03
C ALA A 3 3.16 52.07 -37.97
N LYS A 4 4.13 51.34 -37.36
CA LYS A 4 5.27 51.75 -36.48
C LYS A 4 4.84 52.21 -35.07
N ARG A 5 5.56 51.94 -33.96
CA ARG A 5 6.57 50.91 -33.56
C ARG A 5 6.96 51.14 -32.08
N LEU A 6 7.34 50.08 -31.35
CA LEU A 6 8.27 50.05 -30.18
C LEU A 6 8.03 50.86 -28.87
N ALA A 7 8.06 50.11 -27.75
CA ALA A 7 8.96 50.22 -26.57
C ALA A 7 9.00 51.43 -25.60
N MET A 8 9.03 51.09 -24.29
CA MET A 8 9.77 51.70 -23.15
C MET A 8 9.48 53.19 -22.81
N LEU A 9 9.81 53.76 -21.64
CA LEU A 9 10.66 53.35 -20.50
C LEU A 9 10.06 53.87 -19.16
N ALA A 10 10.62 53.48 -18.01
CA ALA A 10 10.28 54.06 -16.71
C ALA A 10 11.11 55.32 -16.38
N LEU A 11 10.58 56.22 -15.53
CA LEU A 11 11.31 56.79 -14.39
C LEU A 11 10.34 57.43 -13.37
N ALA A 12 10.80 57.63 -12.13
CA ALA A 12 10.08 58.34 -11.07
C ALA A 12 10.73 59.70 -10.76
N VAL A 13 9.93 60.67 -10.29
CA VAL A 13 10.37 61.91 -9.60
C VAL A 13 9.41 62.17 -8.42
N SER A 14 9.86 62.93 -7.43
CA SER A 14 9.26 63.06 -6.09
C SER A 14 9.06 64.53 -5.65
N LEU A 15 8.52 64.69 -4.43
CA LEU A 15 8.61 65.86 -3.52
C LEU A 15 7.79 67.15 -3.80
N ALA A 16 7.04 67.54 -2.75
CA ALA A 16 6.81 68.91 -2.23
C ALA A 16 6.06 69.96 -3.10
N ALA A 17 5.54 71.08 -2.57
CA ALA A 17 4.88 71.38 -1.28
C ALA A 17 4.26 72.81 -1.29
N CYS A 18 3.22 73.04 -0.47
CA CYS A 18 2.75 74.34 0.08
C CYS A 18 2.16 75.46 -0.85
N GLY A 19 1.25 76.27 -0.26
CA GLY A 19 0.63 77.49 -0.83
C GLY A 19 -0.55 77.23 -1.78
N GLY A 20 -1.61 78.05 -1.90
CA GLY A 20 -2.05 79.32 -1.28
C GLY A 20 -3.06 80.00 -2.24
N GLY A 21 -3.96 80.94 -1.90
CA GLY A 21 -4.38 81.59 -0.64
C GLY A 21 -5.30 82.80 -0.96
N GLY A 22 -6.14 83.24 0.00
CA GLY A 22 -6.98 84.47 -0.08
C GLY A 22 -8.27 84.40 -0.92
N ASP A 23 -9.21 85.36 -0.85
CA ASP A 23 -9.38 86.42 0.18
C ASP A 23 -10.76 87.11 0.09
N SER A 24 -11.32 87.65 1.20
CA SER A 24 -12.43 88.64 1.24
C SER A 24 -12.70 89.17 2.67
N GLN A 25 -12.90 90.50 2.79
CA GLN A 25 -12.96 91.31 4.03
C GLN A 25 -14.37 91.34 4.68
N SER A 26 -14.67 91.96 5.85
CA SER A 26 -14.00 93.06 6.58
C SER A 26 -14.32 93.19 8.10
N ASP A 27 -13.27 93.49 8.88
CA ASP A 27 -13.13 94.33 10.10
C ASP A 27 -14.25 94.60 11.13
N ASN A 28 -13.91 94.41 12.42
CA ASN A 28 -13.65 95.55 13.35
C ASN A 28 -12.77 95.19 14.60
N ARG A 29 -12.22 96.21 15.29
CA ARG A 29 -11.24 96.16 16.43
C ARG A 29 -11.91 96.42 17.81
N PRO A 30 -11.25 96.45 19.02
CA PRO A 30 -9.80 96.49 19.41
C PRO A 30 -9.33 95.41 20.46
N PRO A 31 -8.08 95.42 21.02
CA PRO A 31 -7.42 94.18 21.54
C PRO A 31 -6.72 94.17 22.96
N ALA A 32 -6.29 92.96 23.37
CA ALA A 32 -5.08 92.61 24.20
C ALA A 32 -5.08 92.93 25.74
N PRO A 33 -4.15 92.39 26.59
CA PRO A 33 -2.94 91.56 26.33
C PRO A 33 -2.76 90.25 27.17
N ASN A 34 -1.53 89.68 27.14
CA ASN A 34 -1.01 88.39 27.66
C ASN A 34 0.03 88.66 28.82
N PRO A 35 0.89 87.73 29.34
CA PRO A 35 0.89 86.25 29.54
C PRO A 35 1.33 85.78 30.98
N ALA A 36 1.40 84.46 31.26
CA ALA A 36 2.24 83.84 32.33
C ALA A 36 2.51 82.32 32.12
N PRO A 37 3.67 81.71 32.52
CA PRO A 37 3.99 80.29 32.21
C PRO A 37 4.41 79.33 33.37
N GLY A 38 3.88 78.09 33.37
CA GLY A 38 4.43 76.86 34.01
C GLY A 38 4.36 76.72 35.55
N PRO A 39 4.75 75.57 36.17
CA PRO A 39 5.08 74.23 35.60
C PRO A 39 4.36 73.00 36.30
N GLN A 40 4.67 71.79 35.79
CA GLN A 40 4.51 70.40 36.29
C GLN A 40 3.91 70.07 37.69
N PRO A 41 3.11 68.97 37.77
CA PRO A 41 3.17 67.99 38.88
C PRO A 41 3.26 66.50 38.44
N ASN A 42 3.29 65.57 39.41
CA ASN A 42 3.45 64.10 39.32
C ASN A 42 2.73 63.44 40.54
N PRO A 43 2.60 62.10 40.69
CA PRO A 43 1.86 61.08 39.94
C PRO A 43 0.58 60.58 40.69
N THR A 44 0.21 59.28 40.56
CA THR A 44 -0.82 58.46 41.30
C THR A 44 -2.32 58.76 41.07
N PRO A 45 -3.25 57.80 41.32
CA PRO A 45 -3.19 56.32 41.31
C PRO A 45 -4.23 55.66 40.35
N SER A 46 -4.45 54.34 40.45
CA SER A 46 -5.26 53.50 39.55
C SER A 46 -6.79 53.72 39.57
N GLN A 47 -7.46 53.54 38.42
CA GLN A 47 -8.93 53.52 38.29
C GLN A 47 -9.56 52.10 38.24
N PRO A 48 -10.85 51.95 38.63
CA PRO A 48 -11.64 50.73 38.42
C PRO A 48 -12.05 50.50 36.95
N PRO A 49 -12.54 49.30 36.56
CA PRO A 49 -12.74 48.93 35.15
C PRO A 49 -13.88 49.67 34.45
N ALA A 50 -13.71 49.87 33.13
CA ALA A 50 -14.67 50.53 32.24
C ALA A 50 -15.90 49.65 31.91
N PRO A 51 -17.07 50.25 31.62
CA PRO A 51 -18.31 49.52 31.33
C PRO A 51 -18.32 48.83 29.97
N ALA A 52 -19.18 47.81 29.84
CA ALA A 52 -19.40 47.10 28.58
C ALA A 52 -20.03 48.00 27.50
N PRO A 53 -19.59 47.92 26.22
CA PRO A 53 -20.05 48.82 25.17
C PRO A 53 -21.48 48.52 24.69
N VAL A 54 -22.19 49.60 24.34
CA VAL A 54 -23.55 49.58 23.78
C VAL A 54 -23.53 49.08 22.32
N PRO A 55 -24.54 48.32 21.84
CA PRO A 55 -24.62 47.88 20.44
C PRO A 55 -24.67 49.05 19.44
N ALA A 56 -23.87 48.95 18.36
CA ALA A 56 -23.85 49.93 17.29
C ALA A 56 -25.08 49.84 16.35
N PRO A 57 -25.41 50.89 15.58
CA PRO A 57 -26.67 50.95 14.81
C PRO A 57 -26.81 49.90 13.69
N ARG A 58 -28.04 49.48 13.43
CA ARG A 58 -28.40 48.59 12.32
C ARG A 58 -28.27 49.32 10.97
N PRO A 59 -27.56 48.76 9.97
CA PRO A 59 -27.55 49.29 8.61
C PRO A 59 -28.95 49.32 7.96
N PRO A 60 -29.22 50.23 7.00
CA PRO A 60 -30.49 50.27 6.28
C PRO A 60 -30.73 49.00 5.46
N ALA A 61 -32.00 48.68 5.19
CA ALA A 61 -32.37 47.53 4.37
C ALA A 61 -31.95 47.72 2.89
N PRO A 62 -31.46 46.67 2.21
CA PRO A 62 -31.24 46.72 0.76
C PRO A 62 -32.53 47.02 -0.01
N ALA A 63 -32.43 47.78 -1.10
CA ALA A 63 -33.54 48.00 -2.02
C ALA A 63 -33.92 46.68 -2.74
N PRO A 64 -35.19 46.52 -3.18
CA PRO A 64 -35.60 45.36 -3.98
C PRO A 64 -34.78 45.24 -5.27
N ALA A 65 -34.37 44.01 -5.60
CA ALA A 65 -33.67 43.73 -6.85
C ALA A 65 -34.60 43.94 -8.07
N PRO A 66 -34.10 44.44 -9.21
CA PRO A 66 -34.87 44.52 -10.45
C PRO A 66 -35.37 43.14 -10.92
N ALA A 67 -36.55 43.10 -11.52
CA ALA A 67 -37.04 41.88 -12.17
C ALA A 67 -36.13 41.46 -13.34
N PRO A 68 -35.90 40.16 -13.58
CA PRO A 68 -35.10 39.70 -14.70
C PRO A 68 -35.68 40.16 -16.04
N ALA A 69 -34.81 40.66 -16.93
CA ALA A 69 -35.19 40.91 -18.32
C ALA A 69 -35.54 39.58 -19.03
N PRO A 70 -36.50 39.57 -19.98
CA PRO A 70 -36.82 38.38 -20.74
C PRO A 70 -35.59 37.87 -21.53
N ALA A 71 -35.43 36.55 -21.60
CA ALA A 71 -34.27 35.93 -22.22
C ALA A 71 -34.15 36.30 -23.71
N PRO A 72 -32.93 36.53 -24.24
CA PRO A 72 -32.72 36.72 -25.67
C PRO A 72 -33.29 35.56 -26.48
N ALA A 73 -33.93 35.86 -27.61
CA ALA A 73 -34.38 34.84 -28.54
C ALA A 73 -33.18 34.00 -29.04
N PRO A 74 -33.33 32.68 -29.25
CA PRO A 74 -32.23 31.84 -29.73
C PRO A 74 -31.62 32.38 -31.02
N ALA A 75 -30.29 32.43 -31.08
CA ALA A 75 -29.59 32.69 -32.33
C ALA A 75 -29.99 31.61 -33.38
N PRO A 76 -30.15 31.98 -34.65
CA PRO A 76 -30.56 31.03 -35.69
C PRO A 76 -29.58 29.86 -35.75
N GLN A 77 -30.11 28.64 -35.74
CA GLN A 77 -29.27 27.44 -35.86
C GLN A 77 -28.45 27.50 -37.17
N PRO A 78 -27.19 27.03 -37.17
CA PRO A 78 -26.50 26.73 -38.41
C PRO A 78 -27.37 25.81 -39.29
N PRO A 79 -27.36 25.98 -40.62
CA PRO A 79 -28.12 25.10 -41.50
C PRO A 79 -27.72 23.64 -41.25
N ALA A 80 -28.71 22.76 -41.18
CA ALA A 80 -28.48 21.34 -40.92
C ALA A 80 -27.46 20.78 -41.94
N PRO A 81 -26.53 19.90 -41.51
CA PRO A 81 -25.65 19.19 -42.43
C PRO A 81 -26.49 18.56 -43.55
N ALA A 82 -26.05 18.75 -44.80
CA ALA A 82 -26.71 18.12 -45.94
C ALA A 82 -26.81 16.61 -45.69
N PRO A 83 -27.94 15.96 -46.04
CA PRO A 83 -28.12 14.54 -45.79
C PRO A 83 -26.97 13.77 -46.43
N SER A 84 -26.21 13.03 -45.62
CA SER A 84 -25.22 12.10 -46.15
C SER A 84 -25.94 11.13 -47.09
N PRO A 85 -25.35 10.80 -48.25
CA PRO A 85 -26.03 9.96 -49.23
C PRO A 85 -26.42 8.64 -48.57
N THR A 86 -27.69 8.25 -48.77
CA THR A 86 -28.20 6.97 -48.30
C THR A 86 -27.23 5.87 -48.76
N PRO A 87 -26.73 5.00 -47.87
CA PRO A 87 -25.96 3.85 -48.31
C PRO A 87 -26.77 3.10 -49.37
N PRO A 88 -26.15 2.69 -50.50
CA PRO A 88 -26.86 1.91 -51.50
C PRO A 88 -27.42 0.67 -50.80
N SER A 89 -28.70 0.38 -51.03
CA SER A 89 -29.37 -0.79 -50.46
C SER A 89 -28.47 -2.01 -50.63
N PRO A 90 -28.25 -2.84 -49.59
CA PRO A 90 -27.49 -4.07 -49.78
C PRO A 90 -28.15 -4.85 -50.93
N PRO A 91 -27.36 -5.38 -51.89
CA PRO A 91 -27.93 -6.07 -53.03
C PRO A 91 -28.85 -7.18 -52.51
N ALA A 92 -30.03 -7.29 -53.12
CA ALA A 92 -31.02 -8.28 -52.71
C ALA A 92 -30.35 -9.66 -52.61
N PRO A 93 -30.63 -10.46 -51.56
CA PRO A 93 -30.00 -11.75 -51.37
C PRO A 93 -30.07 -12.55 -52.67
N ALA A 94 -28.91 -12.97 -53.17
CA ALA A 94 -28.84 -13.76 -54.39
C ALA A 94 -29.80 -14.95 -54.25
N PRO A 95 -30.60 -15.28 -55.28
CA PRO A 95 -31.55 -16.39 -55.19
C PRO A 95 -30.86 -17.63 -54.64
N ALA A 96 -31.43 -18.22 -53.60
CA ALA A 96 -30.84 -19.39 -52.96
C ALA A 96 -30.54 -20.44 -54.05
N PRO A 97 -29.32 -21.00 -54.11
CA PRO A 97 -28.96 -21.94 -55.16
C PRO A 97 -29.97 -23.10 -55.16
N PRO A 98 -30.45 -23.54 -56.34
CA PRO A 98 -31.49 -24.55 -56.42
C PRO A 98 -31.08 -25.79 -55.64
N ALA A 99 -32.04 -26.35 -54.90
CA ALA A 99 -31.78 -27.49 -54.03
C ALA A 99 -31.07 -28.62 -54.80
N PRO A 100 -30.03 -29.25 -54.22
CA PRO A 100 -29.33 -30.36 -54.88
C PRO A 100 -30.33 -31.43 -55.33
N ALA A 101 -30.17 -31.92 -56.56
CA ALA A 101 -30.99 -33.00 -57.09
C ALA A 101 -30.94 -34.20 -56.13
N PRO A 102 -32.06 -34.93 -55.94
CA PRO A 102 -32.13 -36.00 -54.96
C PRO A 102 -31.08 -37.07 -55.22
N VAL A 103 -30.19 -37.27 -54.24
CA VAL A 103 -29.19 -38.34 -54.27
C VAL A 103 -29.92 -39.68 -54.34
N PRO A 104 -29.57 -40.59 -55.27
CA PRO A 104 -30.22 -41.89 -55.36
C PRO A 104 -30.04 -42.68 -54.05
N PRO A 105 -31.03 -43.47 -53.63
CA PRO A 105 -31.00 -44.16 -52.35
C PRO A 105 -29.80 -45.12 -52.26
N SER A 106 -28.98 -44.94 -51.22
CA SER A 106 -27.90 -45.87 -50.89
C SER A 106 -28.44 -47.28 -50.62
N PRO A 107 -27.73 -48.34 -51.04
CA PRO A 107 -28.17 -49.72 -50.80
C PRO A 107 -28.30 -50.02 -49.29
N PRO A 108 -29.20 -50.93 -48.89
CA PRO A 108 -29.45 -51.23 -47.49
C PRO A 108 -28.20 -51.78 -46.80
N ALA A 109 -27.93 -51.29 -45.58
CA ALA A 109 -26.80 -51.72 -44.78
C ALA A 109 -26.92 -53.22 -44.38
N PRO A 110 -25.81 -53.97 -44.31
CA PRO A 110 -25.83 -55.35 -43.81
C PRO A 110 -26.41 -55.46 -42.39
N ALA A 111 -27.14 -56.54 -42.13
CA ALA A 111 -27.70 -56.78 -40.81
C ALA A 111 -26.61 -56.90 -39.72
N PRO A 112 -26.79 -56.30 -38.53
CA PRO A 112 -25.80 -56.38 -37.46
C PRO A 112 -25.62 -57.81 -36.96
N ALA A 113 -24.37 -58.21 -36.69
CA ALA A 113 -24.05 -59.52 -36.16
C ALA A 113 -24.59 -59.70 -34.72
N PRO A 114 -24.92 -60.93 -34.28
CA PRO A 114 -25.42 -61.19 -32.93
C PRO A 114 -24.45 -60.72 -31.83
N ALA A 115 -24.99 -60.10 -30.78
CA ALA A 115 -24.21 -59.66 -29.64
C ALA A 115 -23.61 -60.85 -28.85
N PRO A 116 -22.37 -60.75 -28.31
CA PRO A 116 -21.80 -61.77 -27.43
C PRO A 116 -22.64 -61.98 -26.17
N ALA A 117 -22.66 -63.21 -25.65
CA ALA A 117 -23.37 -63.55 -24.42
C ALA A 117 -22.76 -62.84 -23.19
N PRO A 118 -23.57 -62.44 -22.19
CA PRO A 118 -23.06 -61.81 -20.97
C PRO A 118 -22.13 -62.74 -20.17
N ALA A 119 -21.04 -62.18 -19.63
CA ALA A 119 -20.17 -62.90 -18.70
C ALA A 119 -20.87 -63.11 -17.33
N PRO A 120 -20.56 -64.18 -16.58
CA PRO A 120 -21.17 -64.45 -15.27
C PRO A 120 -20.91 -63.34 -14.25
N ALA A 121 -21.91 -63.03 -13.43
CA ALA A 121 -21.78 -62.06 -12.35
C ALA A 121 -20.84 -62.56 -11.22
N PRO A 122 -19.97 -61.70 -10.65
CA PRO A 122 -19.17 -62.07 -9.48
C PRO A 122 -20.02 -62.38 -8.25
N ALA A 123 -19.53 -63.27 -7.39
CA ALA A 123 -20.19 -63.61 -6.13
C ALA A 123 -20.22 -62.42 -5.15
N PRO A 124 -21.27 -62.29 -4.30
CA PRO A 124 -21.40 -61.19 -3.37
C PRO A 124 -20.36 -61.25 -2.25
N VAL A 125 -19.61 -60.16 -2.07
CA VAL A 125 -18.72 -59.94 -0.93
C VAL A 125 -19.57 -59.62 0.31
N PRO A 126 -19.31 -60.21 1.49
CA PRO A 126 -20.09 -59.92 2.71
C PRO A 126 -19.94 -58.45 3.14
N PRO A 127 -21.01 -57.85 3.73
CA PRO A 127 -20.99 -56.44 4.13
C PRO A 127 -19.99 -56.20 5.27
N SER A 128 -19.12 -55.20 5.08
CA SER A 128 -18.28 -54.66 6.15
C SER A 128 -19.13 -53.92 7.20
N PRO A 129 -18.68 -53.86 8.47
CA PRO A 129 -19.44 -53.21 9.55
C PRO A 129 -19.62 -51.71 9.30
N PRO A 130 -20.71 -51.10 9.81
CA PRO A 130 -20.99 -49.68 9.58
C PRO A 130 -19.89 -48.79 10.14
N ALA A 131 -19.45 -47.82 9.35
CA ALA A 131 -18.48 -46.82 9.77
C ALA A 131 -19.05 -45.96 10.93
N PRO A 132 -18.22 -45.55 11.90
CA PRO A 132 -18.65 -44.62 12.95
C PRO A 132 -19.10 -43.29 12.35
N ALA A 133 -20.10 -42.67 12.96
CA ALA A 133 -20.68 -41.41 12.50
C ALA A 133 -19.62 -40.29 12.39
N PRO A 134 -19.70 -39.41 11.38
CA PRO A 134 -18.69 -38.39 11.16
C PRO A 134 -18.66 -37.36 12.31
N THR A 135 -17.51 -37.28 12.99
CA THR A 135 -17.25 -36.21 13.97
C THR A 135 -17.39 -34.85 13.30
N PRO A 136 -18.13 -33.88 13.88
CA PRO A 136 -18.20 -32.53 13.36
C PRO A 136 -16.80 -31.92 13.22
N ALA A 137 -16.56 -31.21 12.11
CA ALA A 137 -15.31 -30.49 11.92
C ALA A 137 -15.14 -29.40 13.00
N PRO A 138 -13.94 -29.22 13.58
CA PRO A 138 -13.68 -28.12 14.51
C PRO A 138 -14.02 -26.77 13.86
N ALA A 139 -14.74 -25.92 14.60
CA ALA A 139 -14.98 -24.54 14.18
C ALA A 139 -13.66 -23.75 14.12
N ALA A 140 -13.61 -22.73 13.27
CA ALA A 140 -12.40 -21.94 13.10
C ALA A 140 -12.11 -21.06 14.33
N GLU A 141 -10.93 -21.22 14.93
CA GLU A 141 -10.43 -20.29 15.95
C GLU A 141 -9.94 -18.97 15.30
N PRO A 142 -10.23 -17.81 15.91
CA PRO A 142 -9.71 -16.53 15.45
C PRO A 142 -8.24 -16.32 15.84
N VAL A 143 -7.42 -15.86 14.90
CA VAL A 143 -5.97 -15.59 15.11
C VAL A 143 -5.76 -14.17 15.70
N PRO A 144 -4.80 -13.97 16.64
CA PRO A 144 -4.56 -12.68 17.32
C PRO A 144 -4.10 -11.46 16.45
N PRO A 145 -4.12 -10.23 17.02
CA PRO A 145 -4.13 -8.92 16.33
C PRO A 145 -2.71 -8.28 16.08
N PRO A 146 -2.56 -6.94 15.82
CA PRO A 146 -1.29 -6.25 15.48
C PRO A 146 -0.50 -5.51 16.61
N THR A 147 0.83 -5.36 16.45
CA THR A 147 1.78 -4.78 17.43
C THR A 147 3.16 -4.24 16.88
N ALA A 148 3.32 -3.02 16.28
CA ALA A 148 4.56 -2.17 15.95
C ALA A 148 5.95 -2.70 15.60
N GLY A 149 6.66 -2.00 14.68
CA GLY A 149 8.12 -1.95 14.81
C GLY A 149 9.00 -1.49 13.64
N ALA A 150 8.61 -1.73 12.39
CA ALA A 150 9.58 -2.35 11.47
C ALA A 150 9.56 -1.95 10.00
N CYS A 151 9.28 -0.70 9.63
CA CYS A 151 9.79 -0.21 8.34
C CYS A 151 10.52 1.12 8.35
N VAL A 152 10.80 1.73 9.50
CA VAL A 152 11.15 3.17 9.64
C VAL A 152 12.06 3.50 10.82
N PRO A 153 13.04 4.45 10.75
CA PRO A 153 14.23 4.47 11.66
C PRO A 153 14.11 4.50 13.22
N MET A 154 15.13 5.02 13.91
CA MET A 154 14.94 6.02 15.01
C MET A 154 15.87 7.25 14.79
N PRO A 155 15.77 8.40 15.49
CA PRO A 155 16.43 9.63 15.04
C PRO A 155 17.93 9.90 15.12
N ALA A 156 18.27 11.20 15.13
CA ALA A 156 19.59 11.81 15.17
C ALA A 156 19.75 13.03 16.14
N SER A 157 18.81 13.97 16.20
CA SER A 157 18.77 15.23 17.01
C SER A 157 18.10 15.06 18.40
N ALA A 158 17.40 16.10 18.93
CA ALA A 158 16.54 16.03 20.14
C ALA A 158 15.43 17.13 20.43
N LEU A 159 15.28 18.27 19.70
CA LEU A 159 14.62 19.52 20.24
C LEU A 159 13.05 19.62 20.18
N THR A 160 12.37 20.21 21.20
CA THR A 160 11.02 19.97 21.85
C THR A 160 9.71 20.70 21.40
N VAL A 161 8.56 20.07 20.94
CA VAL A 161 7.35 20.87 20.48
C VAL A 161 5.90 20.25 20.07
N ASN A 162 5.08 19.50 20.83
CA ASN A 162 3.76 18.87 20.39
C ASN A 162 2.86 19.60 19.35
N VAL A 163 2.11 18.97 18.40
CA VAL A 163 1.27 19.76 17.43
C VAL A 163 0.29 20.71 18.11
N LYS A 164 -0.26 20.30 19.25
CA LYS A 164 -1.15 21.13 20.06
C LYS A 164 -0.45 22.42 20.53
N ASP A 165 0.87 22.45 20.57
CA ASP A 165 1.74 23.60 20.87
C ASP A 165 1.93 24.59 19.71
N LYS A 166 1.43 24.33 18.48
CA LYS A 166 1.10 25.40 17.50
C LYS A 166 -0.42 25.55 17.32
N GLY A 167 -1.23 25.06 18.26
CA GLY A 167 -2.67 25.26 18.28
C GLY A 167 -3.52 24.29 17.46
N ALA A 168 -2.95 23.19 16.94
CA ALA A 168 -3.76 22.13 16.33
C ALA A 168 -4.62 21.44 17.40
N LYS A 169 -5.93 21.34 17.16
CA LYS A 169 -6.91 20.95 18.19
C LYS A 169 -7.18 19.46 18.20
N GLY A 170 -7.36 18.85 17.02
CA GLY A 170 -7.83 17.47 16.92
C GLY A 170 -9.29 17.27 17.32
N ASP A 171 -10.13 18.29 17.17
CA ASP A 171 -11.54 18.32 17.61
C ASP A 171 -12.55 17.89 16.54
N GLY A 172 -12.08 17.54 15.34
CA GLY A 172 -12.89 17.14 14.18
C GLY A 172 -13.58 18.28 13.45
N GLN A 173 -13.29 19.54 13.79
CA GLN A 173 -13.98 20.72 13.28
C GLN A 173 -13.02 21.83 12.82
N ALA A 174 -11.95 22.06 13.57
CA ALA A 174 -10.94 23.06 13.22
C ALA A 174 -10.02 22.56 12.11
N ASP A 175 -9.71 23.46 11.18
CA ASP A 175 -8.61 23.27 10.24
C ASP A 175 -7.28 23.31 10.99
N ASP A 176 -6.66 22.14 11.11
CA ASP A 176 -5.38 21.96 11.79
C ASP A 176 -4.20 22.03 10.81
N THR A 177 -4.45 22.23 9.51
CA THR A 177 -3.44 22.20 8.44
C THR A 177 -2.30 23.17 8.71
N ALA A 178 -2.59 24.43 9.07
CA ALA A 178 -1.55 25.42 9.32
C ALA A 178 -0.73 25.12 10.59
N ALA A 179 -1.37 24.60 11.63
CA ALA A 179 -0.71 24.24 12.89
C ALA A 179 0.13 22.95 12.77
N ILE A 180 -0.26 22.06 11.85
CA ILE A 180 0.52 20.90 11.42
C ILE A 180 1.58 21.34 10.39
N GLN A 181 1.36 22.32 9.52
CA GLN A 181 2.35 22.85 8.56
C GLN A 181 3.48 23.62 9.26
N ALA A 182 3.15 24.50 10.20
CA ALA A 182 4.15 25.09 11.10
C ALA A 182 4.84 24.02 11.97
N ALA A 183 4.20 22.88 12.17
CA ALA A 183 4.85 21.74 12.80
C ALA A 183 5.89 21.08 11.94
N LEU A 184 5.56 21.01 10.65
CA LEU A 184 6.40 20.48 9.63
C LEU A 184 7.64 21.35 9.51
N ASP A 185 7.47 22.62 9.17
CA ASP A 185 8.57 23.51 8.84
C ASP A 185 9.57 23.74 10.01
N GLU A 186 9.13 23.69 11.27
CA GLU A 186 10.03 23.79 12.44
C GLU A 186 10.94 22.56 12.61
N ALA A 187 10.51 21.42 12.10
CA ALA A 187 11.35 20.25 12.01
C ALA A 187 12.24 20.26 10.75
N ALA A 188 12.35 21.34 9.94
CA ALA A 188 13.17 21.37 8.72
C ALA A 188 14.69 21.37 9.04
N GLY A 189 15.50 20.68 8.22
CA GLY A 189 16.90 20.26 8.44
C GLY A 189 17.21 19.41 9.70
N SER A 190 16.39 19.51 10.75
CA SER A 190 16.89 19.60 12.13
C SER A 190 17.15 18.32 12.92
N GLY A 191 16.99 17.14 12.33
CA GLY A 191 16.70 15.89 13.04
C GLY A 191 15.53 15.84 14.07
N GLY A 192 14.76 16.90 14.41
CA GLY A 192 13.59 16.98 15.36
C GLY A 192 12.30 16.08 15.24
N ARG A 193 11.35 16.13 16.18
CA ARG A 193 10.05 15.37 16.18
C ARG A 193 8.89 16.19 15.52
N VAL A 194 7.59 15.78 15.51
CA VAL A 194 6.29 16.45 15.17
C VAL A 194 5.08 15.49 15.48
N TRP A 195 4.00 15.85 16.21
CA TRP A 195 2.80 14.99 16.45
C TRP A 195 1.46 15.60 16.79
N ILE A 196 0.49 14.83 16.33
CA ILE A 196 -0.95 14.85 16.35
C ILE A 196 -1.42 13.77 17.36
N PRO A 197 -1.69 14.11 18.64
CA PRO A 197 -2.24 13.14 19.60
C PRO A 197 -3.57 12.54 19.13
N ALA A 198 -4.12 11.59 19.89
CA ALA A 198 -5.51 11.13 19.72
C ALA A 198 -6.47 12.33 19.49
N GLY A 199 -7.34 12.21 18.48
CA GLY A 199 -8.19 13.30 17.99
C GLY A 199 -8.42 13.24 16.48
N THR A 200 -9.35 14.05 15.95
CA THR A 200 -9.59 14.17 14.50
C THR A 200 -9.16 15.56 14.01
N TYR A 201 -8.26 15.61 13.04
CA TYR A 201 -7.59 16.82 12.58
C TYR A 201 -8.03 17.08 11.14
N MET A 202 -8.73 18.18 10.90
CA MET A 202 -9.22 18.49 9.56
C MET A 202 -8.09 19.10 8.74
N ILE A 203 -7.84 18.56 7.55
CA ILE A 203 -6.76 18.98 6.66
C ILE A 203 -7.32 19.53 5.34
N ASP A 204 -7.00 20.77 5.00
CA ASP A 204 -7.12 21.27 3.63
C ASP A 204 -6.09 20.55 2.76
N ALA A 205 -6.54 19.50 2.08
CA ALA A 205 -5.74 18.69 1.16
C ALA A 205 -5.35 19.43 -0.15
N THR A 206 -5.68 20.71 -0.27
CA THR A 206 -5.57 21.51 -1.51
C THR A 206 -4.81 22.84 -1.37
N VAL A 207 -4.41 23.21 -0.14
CA VAL A 207 -3.88 24.54 0.21
C VAL A 207 -2.60 24.90 -0.57
N ASN A 208 -1.72 23.93 -0.82
CA ASN A 208 -0.47 24.11 -1.56
C ASN A 208 -0.61 23.73 -3.04
N ALA A 209 0.17 24.38 -3.91
CA ALA A 209 0.41 23.94 -5.28
C ALA A 209 1.78 23.23 -5.32
N CYS A 210 1.82 21.98 -5.81
CA CYS A 210 2.88 21.06 -5.37
C CYS A 210 3.70 20.41 -6.48
N GLY A 211 3.27 20.50 -7.74
CA GLY A 211 4.02 19.98 -8.88
C GLY A 211 3.59 18.59 -9.33
N GLY A 212 3.96 18.23 -10.56
CA GLY A 212 3.29 17.18 -11.34
C GLY A 212 2.24 17.77 -12.28
N TRP A 213 2.52 17.67 -13.58
CA TRP A 213 1.63 18.08 -14.69
C TRP A 213 1.05 19.52 -14.65
N GLY A 214 1.54 20.37 -13.73
CA GLY A 214 1.19 21.79 -13.62
C GLY A 214 -0.12 22.12 -12.90
N GLN A 215 -0.88 21.13 -12.41
CA GLN A 215 -2.20 21.34 -11.78
C GLN A 215 -2.37 20.69 -10.40
N GLU A 216 -1.37 19.95 -9.91
CA GLU A 216 -1.49 19.19 -8.67
C GLU A 216 -1.51 20.07 -7.41
N ARG A 217 -2.47 19.80 -6.52
CA ARG A 217 -2.59 20.37 -5.18
C ARG A 217 -2.25 19.35 -4.11
N CYS A 218 -1.82 19.85 -2.96
CA CYS A 218 -1.58 19.05 -1.77
C CYS A 218 -1.91 19.82 -0.49
N GLY A 219 -2.14 19.08 0.58
CA GLY A 219 -2.27 19.64 1.91
C GLY A 219 -0.92 19.88 2.54
N LEU A 220 -0.47 18.92 3.35
CA LEU A 220 0.72 19.08 4.17
C LEU A 220 1.99 18.92 3.32
N GLN A 221 2.61 20.07 3.05
CA GLN A 221 3.93 20.25 2.46
C GLN A 221 5.01 20.25 3.52
N MET A 222 6.20 19.83 3.14
CA MET A 222 6.84 18.90 4.05
C MET A 222 8.26 18.59 3.47
N ARG A 223 9.34 18.62 4.27
CA ARG A 223 10.74 18.98 3.82
C ARG A 223 11.93 18.28 4.49
N SER A 224 13.13 18.18 3.87
CA SER A 224 14.42 17.80 4.50
C SER A 224 14.55 18.46 5.87
N GLY A 225 14.99 17.73 6.89
CA GLY A 225 14.42 17.83 8.24
C GLY A 225 13.27 16.88 8.63
N VAL A 226 12.01 17.27 8.42
CA VAL A 226 10.65 17.11 9.03
C VAL A 226 9.78 15.80 9.12
N THR A 227 8.91 15.60 10.13
CA THR A 227 7.91 14.47 10.13
C THR A 227 6.57 14.92 10.78
N VAL A 228 5.66 14.15 11.45
CA VAL A 228 4.18 14.46 11.75
C VAL A 228 3.36 13.23 12.24
N HIS A 229 3.43 12.94 13.50
CA HIS A 229 3.20 11.62 14.03
C HIS A 229 1.87 11.55 14.73
N MET A 230 1.13 10.46 14.67
CA MET A 230 -0.29 10.47 14.92
C MET A 230 -0.62 9.18 15.63
N SER A 231 -1.31 9.30 16.78
CA SER A 231 -1.80 8.14 17.55
C SER A 231 -2.56 7.21 16.62
N GLN A 232 -2.66 5.91 16.91
CA GLN A 232 -3.65 5.12 16.17
C GLN A 232 -5.10 5.59 16.40
N GLN A 233 -5.37 6.39 17.43
CA GLN A 233 -6.62 7.14 17.61
C GLN A 233 -6.63 8.53 16.96
N ALA A 234 -5.57 8.90 16.22
CA ALA A 234 -5.53 10.14 15.47
C ALA A 234 -6.11 9.92 14.06
N VAL A 235 -6.95 10.83 13.60
CA VAL A 235 -7.51 10.78 12.24
C VAL A 235 -7.21 12.09 11.55
N LEU A 236 -6.39 12.08 10.50
CA LEU A 236 -6.26 13.24 9.62
C LEU A 236 -7.28 13.10 8.52
N LYS A 237 -8.27 13.99 8.53
CA LYS A 237 -9.40 13.91 7.63
C LYS A 237 -9.31 15.02 6.61
N ALA A 238 -9.24 14.66 5.33
CA ALA A 238 -9.31 15.63 4.25
C ALA A 238 -10.62 16.44 4.38
N MET A 239 -10.53 17.76 4.24
CA MET A 239 -11.70 18.61 4.18
C MET A 239 -12.40 18.44 2.82
N PRO A 240 -13.75 18.35 2.79
CA PRO A 240 -14.53 18.21 1.55
C PRO A 240 -14.17 19.29 0.53
N ASN A 241 -13.57 18.90 -0.59
CA ASN A 241 -13.04 19.79 -1.61
C ASN A 241 -13.53 19.38 -3.00
N GLY A 242 -13.13 20.11 -4.04
CA GLY A 242 -13.45 19.79 -5.45
C GLY A 242 -12.22 19.80 -6.33
N SER A 243 -11.04 19.51 -5.77
CA SER A 243 -9.80 19.49 -6.53
C SER A 243 -9.60 18.12 -7.17
N ARG A 244 -9.46 18.10 -8.50
CA ARG A 244 -9.20 16.88 -9.29
C ARG A 244 -7.94 16.13 -8.83
N HIS A 245 -6.99 16.89 -8.28
CA HIS A 245 -5.76 16.42 -7.65
C HIS A 245 -5.70 16.99 -6.23
N TYR A 246 -5.68 16.14 -5.22
CA TYR A 246 -5.45 16.54 -3.83
C TYR A 246 -4.70 15.44 -3.10
N ASN A 247 -4.13 15.77 -1.94
CA ASN A 247 -3.70 14.75 -1.00
C ASN A 247 -3.49 15.32 0.41
N ILE A 248 -3.46 14.48 1.43
CA ILE A 248 -3.15 14.91 2.80
C ILE A 248 -1.64 15.19 2.94
N PHE A 249 -0.77 14.44 2.26
CA PHE A 249 0.69 14.63 2.25
C PHE A 249 1.31 14.49 0.85
N HIS A 250 2.25 15.35 0.45
CA HIS A 250 2.90 15.27 -0.87
C HIS A 250 4.35 15.76 -0.90
N PHE A 251 5.24 14.94 -1.46
CA PHE A 251 6.66 15.28 -1.73
C PHE A 251 6.90 15.35 -3.23
N ASN A 252 7.82 16.23 -3.62
CA ASN A 252 8.22 16.59 -4.98
C ASN A 252 9.75 16.83 -5.10
N ASP A 253 10.55 15.93 -5.68
CA ASP A 253 12.00 16.12 -5.97
C ASP A 253 12.90 16.27 -4.74
N VAL A 254 12.51 15.60 -3.67
CA VAL A 254 12.90 15.90 -2.30
C VAL A 254 13.36 14.49 -1.58
N GLU A 255 14.20 13.97 -0.59
CA GLU A 255 15.27 14.09 0.55
C GLU A 255 14.89 13.53 2.01
N ASN A 256 15.12 12.25 2.41
CA ASN A 256 14.90 11.41 3.66
C ASN A 256 13.65 11.41 4.64
N ALA A 257 12.37 11.54 4.24
CA ALA A 257 11.29 12.26 4.91
C ALA A 257 9.83 11.86 5.38
N HIS A 258 9.37 11.71 6.66
CA HIS A 258 8.24 10.80 7.04
C HIS A 258 6.71 11.27 7.40
N VAL A 259 5.58 10.46 7.34
CA VAL A 259 4.08 10.55 7.85
C VAL A 259 3.85 9.69 9.20
N LEU A 260 2.89 9.76 10.24
CA LEU A 260 2.51 8.66 11.31
C LEU A 260 1.05 8.30 11.65
N GLY A 261 0.59 7.10 11.33
CA GLY A 261 -0.30 6.28 12.16
C GLY A 261 -1.73 6.62 11.98
N GLY A 262 -2.53 6.23 12.97
CA GLY A 262 -3.91 6.64 12.95
C GLY A 262 -4.60 6.22 11.68
N HIS A 263 -5.36 7.16 11.17
CA HIS A 263 -6.09 7.00 9.94
C HIS A 263 -5.91 8.27 9.12
N LEU A 264 -5.74 8.09 7.82
CA LEU A 264 -6.01 9.14 6.87
C LEU A 264 -7.43 8.87 6.36
N GLN A 265 -8.32 9.82 6.56
CA GLN A 265 -9.68 9.66 6.07
C GLN A 265 -9.88 10.64 4.93
N GLY A 266 -10.10 10.10 3.75
CA GLY A 266 -10.42 10.90 2.59
C GLY A 266 -11.82 11.49 2.70
N GLU A 267 -12.13 12.33 1.72
CA GLU A 267 -13.42 13.02 1.63
C GLU A 267 -14.29 12.47 0.49
N ARG A 268 -14.04 11.23 0.05
CA ARG A 268 -14.71 10.55 -1.08
C ARG A 268 -16.23 10.74 -1.12
N TYR A 269 -16.89 10.66 0.04
CA TYR A 269 -18.35 10.75 0.17
C TYR A 269 -18.89 12.19 0.29
N ALA A 270 -18.01 13.18 0.27
CA ALA A 270 -18.30 14.61 0.33
C ALA A 270 -17.59 15.42 -0.78
N HIS A 271 -16.94 14.75 -1.73
CA HIS A 271 -16.23 15.40 -2.82
C HIS A 271 -17.17 16.23 -3.69
N ARG A 272 -16.76 17.46 -3.99
CA ARG A 272 -17.55 18.46 -4.71
C ARG A 272 -17.25 18.34 -6.20
N ILE A 273 -18.25 17.91 -6.98
CA ILE A 273 -18.16 17.80 -8.43
C ILE A 273 -17.78 19.17 -9.04
N PRO A 274 -16.67 19.27 -9.80
CA PRO A 274 -16.30 20.51 -10.49
C PRO A 274 -17.38 20.97 -11.48
N ALA A 275 -17.53 22.29 -11.65
CA ALA A 275 -18.56 22.87 -12.51
C ALA A 275 -18.42 22.53 -14.02
N ASP A 276 -17.25 22.04 -14.42
CA ASP A 276 -16.96 21.52 -15.77
C ASP A 276 -17.29 20.01 -15.95
N GLY A 277 -17.76 19.35 -14.90
CA GLY A 277 -18.14 17.92 -14.89
C GLY A 277 -16.97 16.93 -14.87
N GLN A 278 -15.71 17.38 -14.99
CA GLN A 278 -14.55 16.49 -15.01
C GLN A 278 -14.07 16.17 -13.59
N LEU A 279 -14.68 15.13 -13.03
CA LEU A 279 -14.50 14.61 -11.66
C LEU A 279 -13.05 14.40 -11.18
N GLY A 280 -12.12 14.14 -12.10
CA GLY A 280 -10.76 13.71 -11.78
C GLY A 280 -10.69 12.33 -11.10
N GLU A 281 -9.47 11.82 -10.91
CA GLU A 281 -9.22 10.53 -10.23
C GLU A 281 -8.12 10.60 -9.17
N TRP A 282 -7.58 11.78 -8.84
CA TRP A 282 -6.28 11.91 -8.17
C TRP A 282 -6.36 12.58 -6.79
N GLY A 283 -7.46 12.36 -6.07
CA GLY A 283 -7.63 12.77 -4.67
C GLY A 283 -7.09 11.72 -3.71
N ALA A 284 -5.78 11.69 -3.50
CA ALA A 284 -5.10 10.62 -2.79
C ALA A 284 -5.08 10.81 -1.27
N GLY A 285 -4.76 9.77 -0.50
CA GLY A 285 -4.25 9.94 0.86
C GLY A 285 -2.96 10.74 0.84
N LEU A 286 -1.98 10.32 0.03
CA LEU A 286 -0.66 10.95 -0.06
C LEU A 286 0.10 10.60 -1.35
N VAL A 287 1.02 11.49 -1.80
CA VAL A 287 1.71 11.46 -3.12
C VAL A 287 3.27 11.55 -3.11
N MET A 288 3.97 10.85 -4.02
CA MET A 288 5.37 11.14 -4.45
C MET A 288 5.35 11.85 -5.78
N ARG A 289 6.35 12.73 -5.91
CA ARG A 289 7.19 12.93 -7.08
C ARG A 289 8.64 13.11 -6.62
N GLY A 290 9.60 12.73 -7.46
CA GLY A 290 11.05 12.91 -7.28
C GLY A 290 11.63 12.58 -5.91
N ALA A 291 11.00 11.69 -5.18
CA ALA A 291 11.33 11.40 -3.82
C ALA A 291 12.72 10.72 -3.79
N ARG A 292 13.79 11.39 -3.34
CA ARG A 292 15.15 10.80 -3.31
C ARG A 292 15.22 9.60 -2.40
N HIS A 293 14.38 9.49 -1.36
CA HIS A 293 14.70 8.55 -0.26
C HIS A 293 13.59 7.97 0.66
N ALA A 294 12.30 8.00 0.29
CA ALA A 294 10.93 8.09 0.95
C ALA A 294 10.05 7.00 1.76
N ALA A 295 10.09 6.67 3.08
CA ALA A 295 9.22 5.80 4.04
C ALA A 295 7.63 5.82 4.54
N ILE A 296 6.96 5.17 5.59
CA ILE A 296 5.60 5.49 6.38
C ILE A 296 5.32 4.28 7.50
N GLU A 297 4.25 3.99 8.33
CA GLU A 297 3.82 2.95 9.44
C GLU A 297 2.62 3.05 10.44
N ASN A 298 1.45 2.44 10.15
CA ASN A 298 0.15 2.43 10.85
C ASN A 298 -1.04 3.32 10.42
N VAL A 299 -0.90 4.30 9.54
CA VAL A 299 -2.03 4.91 8.81
C VAL A 299 -3.04 3.87 8.31
N THR A 300 -4.26 4.33 8.13
CA THR A 300 -5.33 3.65 7.40
C THR A 300 -5.79 4.69 6.41
N ALA A 301 -5.33 4.74 5.15
CA ALA A 301 -5.86 5.73 4.21
C ALA A 301 -7.10 5.17 3.55
N ARG A 302 -8.22 5.42 4.21
CA ARG A 302 -9.53 4.95 3.82
C ARG A 302 -10.34 6.07 3.21
N GLU A 303 -11.27 5.71 2.33
CA GLU A 303 -12.33 6.60 1.86
C GLU A 303 -11.80 7.81 1.04
N PHE A 304 -10.77 7.60 0.21
CA PHE A 304 -10.21 8.61 -0.70
C PHE A 304 -10.91 8.69 -2.06
N TRP A 305 -10.95 9.91 -2.62
CA TRP A 305 -11.62 10.21 -3.89
C TRP A 305 -10.85 9.71 -5.11
N GLY A 306 -9.54 9.53 -4.99
CA GLY A 306 -8.73 8.81 -5.95
C GLY A 306 -8.25 7.53 -5.31
N ASP A 307 -6.94 7.43 -5.25
CA ASP A 307 -6.24 6.34 -4.63
C ASP A 307 -6.22 6.49 -3.11
N GLY A 308 -6.09 5.39 -2.37
CA GLY A 308 -5.57 5.50 -1.01
C GLY A 308 -4.25 6.26 -1.00
N PHE A 309 -3.38 6.03 -2.01
CA PHE A 309 -2.07 6.67 -2.11
C PHE A 309 -1.49 6.60 -3.52
N TYR A 310 -0.71 7.58 -3.98
CA TYR A 310 -0.13 7.60 -5.33
C TYR A 310 1.39 7.82 -5.32
N VAL A 311 2.07 7.28 -6.34
CA VAL A 311 3.52 7.24 -6.47
C VAL A 311 3.99 7.41 -7.91
N GLY A 312 4.96 8.29 -8.16
CA GLY A 312 5.64 8.35 -9.45
C GLY A 312 6.95 9.14 -9.42
N GLY A 313 7.31 9.65 -10.60
CA GLY A 313 8.40 10.59 -10.93
C GLY A 313 9.79 10.27 -10.40
N GLY A 314 10.63 9.54 -11.16
CA GLY A 314 12.08 9.26 -11.00
C GLY A 314 12.51 8.53 -9.72
N SER A 315 12.04 9.06 -8.59
CA SER A 315 11.97 8.50 -7.25
C SER A 315 12.25 7.01 -7.18
N GLN A 316 13.36 6.69 -6.54
CA GLN A 316 13.89 5.34 -6.48
C GLN A 316 13.35 4.58 -5.22
N ASN A 317 14.19 3.85 -4.47
CA ASN A 317 13.94 2.83 -3.42
C ASN A 317 12.87 3.03 -2.30
N VAL A 318 11.70 3.67 -2.45
CA VAL A 318 10.70 3.94 -1.36
C VAL A 318 10.18 2.64 -0.69
N LYS A 319 9.08 2.56 0.06
CA LYS A 319 8.45 1.37 0.60
C LYS A 319 6.94 1.68 0.83
N PHE A 320 6.21 1.13 1.83
CA PHE A 320 4.74 0.75 1.89
C PHE A 320 4.45 -0.50 2.70
N CYS A 321 4.57 -0.29 3.97
CA CYS A 321 4.82 -1.29 4.94
C CYS A 321 3.72 -1.33 6.04
N ALA A 322 2.43 -0.86 5.99
CA ALA A 322 1.27 -1.08 6.97
C ALA A 322 -0.11 -0.42 6.78
N VAL A 323 -0.49 0.15 5.63
CA VAL A 323 -1.74 0.88 5.51
C VAL A 323 -2.95 0.02 5.80
N VAL A 324 -4.11 0.65 5.85
CA VAL A 324 -5.36 -0.07 5.76
C VAL A 324 -6.15 0.77 4.79
N ALA A 325 -6.01 0.51 3.50
CA ALA A 325 -6.71 1.28 2.49
C ALA A 325 -8.02 0.61 2.12
N ASP A 326 -9.02 1.00 2.92
CA ASP A 326 -10.39 0.55 2.90
C ASP A 326 -11.26 1.57 2.16
N LYS A 327 -12.08 1.16 1.18
CA LYS A 327 -13.04 2.02 0.45
C LYS A 327 -12.44 3.18 -0.34
N ASN A 328 -11.27 3.04 -0.95
CA ASN A 328 -10.76 4.05 -1.88
C ASN A 328 -11.46 3.95 -3.25
N ARG A 329 -11.60 5.08 -3.98
CA ARG A 329 -12.52 5.18 -5.13
C ARG A 329 -11.89 4.73 -6.44
N ARG A 330 -10.70 5.23 -6.78
CA ARG A 330 -9.96 4.83 -7.97
C ARG A 330 -9.28 3.52 -7.62
N GLN A 331 -8.02 3.59 -7.23
CA GLN A 331 -7.34 2.42 -6.76
C GLN A 331 -7.34 2.36 -5.26
N GLY A 332 -6.89 1.23 -4.77
CA GLY A 332 -6.22 1.25 -3.54
C GLY A 332 -4.96 2.14 -3.59
N MET A 333 -4.10 2.08 -4.62
CA MET A 333 -2.93 2.97 -4.82
C MET A 333 -2.48 3.25 -6.29
N SER A 334 -1.35 3.94 -6.57
CA SER A 334 -0.76 3.98 -7.93
C SER A 334 0.76 4.13 -8.13
N ILE A 335 1.35 3.47 -9.16
CA ILE A 335 2.77 3.57 -9.61
C ILE A 335 2.88 4.31 -10.92
N THR A 336 3.98 5.07 -11.06
CA THR A 336 4.53 5.48 -12.36
C THR A 336 6.08 5.26 -12.49
N ASP A 337 6.99 6.11 -11.95
CA ASP A 337 8.45 6.21 -12.37
C ASP A 337 9.60 6.23 -11.30
N VAL A 338 10.76 5.54 -11.55
CA VAL A 338 11.14 4.43 -10.65
C VAL A 338 12.51 3.58 -10.67
N ASP A 339 13.24 3.35 -9.54
CA ASP A 339 14.28 2.27 -9.28
C ASP A 339 14.34 1.57 -7.86
N THR A 340 14.13 0.24 -7.84
CA THR A 340 14.22 -0.88 -6.83
C THR A 340 13.11 -1.13 -5.70
N ILE A 341 12.02 -2.05 -5.71
CA ILE A 341 10.58 -2.07 -5.05
C ILE A 341 10.29 -2.93 -3.70
N VAL A 342 9.29 -2.86 -2.76
CA VAL A 342 9.04 -3.68 -1.51
C VAL A 342 7.52 -4.02 -1.44
N VAL A 343 7.02 -5.02 -0.67
CA VAL A 343 5.84 -4.94 0.31
C VAL A 343 5.98 -5.79 1.52
N GLN A 344 5.20 -5.55 2.58
CA GLN A 344 4.89 -6.53 3.62
C GLN A 344 3.52 -6.29 4.30
N ASP A 345 3.24 -6.69 5.56
CA ASP A 345 2.17 -6.88 6.61
C ASP A 345 0.57 -6.49 6.85
N SER A 346 -0.34 -5.54 6.33
CA SER A 346 -1.56 -4.96 7.12
C SER A 346 -3.17 -5.00 6.96
N VAL A 347 -3.96 -4.28 6.09
CA VAL A 347 -5.41 -4.54 5.62
C VAL A 347 -6.01 -3.52 4.57
N PHE A 348 -5.85 -3.68 3.23
CA PHE A 348 -6.64 -3.01 2.17
C PHE A 348 -8.03 -3.63 2.06
N LYS A 349 -8.96 -2.97 1.37
CA LYS A 349 -10.25 -3.55 0.99
C LYS A 349 -11.16 -2.62 0.26
N ASN A 350 -12.17 -3.20 -0.37
CA ASN A 350 -13.35 -2.51 -0.85
C ASN A 350 -12.97 -1.38 -1.82
N THR A 351 -11.94 -1.55 -2.63
CA THR A 351 -11.64 -0.59 -3.70
C THR A 351 -12.72 -0.73 -4.75
N HIS A 352 -13.48 0.34 -4.97
CA HIS A 352 -14.55 0.39 -5.95
C HIS A 352 -14.89 1.85 -6.25
N GLY A 353 -15.29 2.17 -7.48
CA GLY A 353 -15.87 3.48 -7.80
C GLY A 353 -15.43 4.08 -9.14
N THR A 354 -14.15 4.02 -9.50
CA THR A 354 -13.66 4.42 -10.84
C THR A 354 -12.48 3.54 -11.27
N PRO A 355 -12.36 3.15 -12.56
CA PRO A 355 -11.34 2.20 -13.00
C PRO A 355 -9.89 2.63 -12.68
N PRO A 356 -8.94 1.68 -12.60
CA PRO A 356 -9.16 0.23 -12.65
C PRO A 356 -10.00 -0.39 -11.51
N GLN A 357 -10.30 0.35 -10.43
CA GLN A 357 -10.95 -0.15 -9.20
C GLN A 357 -10.10 -1.17 -8.44
N ASP A 358 -8.81 -1.21 -8.75
CA ASP A 358 -7.96 -2.28 -8.28
C ASP A 358 -7.36 -1.94 -6.91
N GLY A 359 -7.19 -2.93 -6.03
CA GLY A 359 -6.34 -2.79 -4.84
C GLY A 359 -5.02 -2.05 -5.14
N ILE A 360 -4.43 -2.27 -6.31
CA ILE A 360 -3.65 -1.30 -7.10
C ILE A 360 -3.62 -1.72 -8.60
N ASP A 361 -3.19 -0.92 -9.59
CA ASP A 361 -2.88 -1.32 -11.00
C ASP A 361 -1.34 -1.65 -11.18
N ILE A 362 -0.60 -1.37 -12.29
CA ILE A 362 0.73 -0.68 -12.60
C ILE A 362 0.52 -0.06 -13.97
N GLU A 363 0.63 1.26 -14.00
CA GLU A 363 0.66 2.09 -15.17
C GLU A 363 2.04 2.78 -15.23
N PRO A 364 3.16 2.07 -15.50
CA PRO A 364 4.40 2.77 -15.82
C PRO A 364 4.15 3.44 -17.16
N TRP A 365 4.09 4.75 -17.12
CA TRP A 365 3.69 5.57 -18.22
C TRP A 365 4.90 5.83 -19.12
N GLY A 366 5.02 5.05 -20.17
CA GLY A 366 5.84 5.47 -21.31
C GLY A 366 5.07 6.46 -22.19
N GLN A 367 5.80 7.13 -23.08
CA GLN A 367 5.23 7.68 -24.31
C GLN A 367 5.77 6.83 -25.47
N GLU A 368 4.97 6.57 -26.49
CA GLU A 368 5.46 5.78 -27.64
C GLU A 368 6.60 6.50 -28.38
N ASN A 369 7.59 5.72 -28.81
CA ASN A 369 8.81 6.15 -29.52
C ASN A 369 9.75 7.10 -28.75
N GLU A 370 9.40 7.52 -27.54
CA GLU A 370 10.32 8.13 -26.59
C GLU A 370 11.24 7.07 -25.94
N PRO A 371 12.46 7.45 -25.48
CA PRO A 371 13.20 6.65 -24.51
C PRO A 371 12.30 6.33 -23.33
N ILE A 372 12.43 5.13 -22.76
CA ILE A 372 11.59 4.69 -21.63
C ILE A 372 11.85 5.65 -20.47
N ARG A 373 10.89 6.54 -20.22
CA ARG A 373 10.98 7.52 -19.13
C ARG A 373 10.67 6.81 -17.82
N GLU A 374 9.48 6.22 -17.76
CA GLU A 374 9.02 5.52 -16.59
C GLU A 374 9.40 4.05 -16.62
N HIS A 375 10.45 3.75 -15.85
CA HIS A 375 11.10 2.47 -15.83
C HIS A 375 10.71 1.71 -14.57
N VAL A 376 9.73 0.82 -14.60
CA VAL A 376 9.45 -0.15 -13.52
C VAL A 376 10.52 -1.27 -13.59
N LYS A 377 11.77 -0.86 -13.35
CA LYS A 377 12.97 -1.54 -13.86
C LYS A 377 13.62 -2.44 -12.84
N ASN A 378 12.98 -3.55 -12.55
CA ASN A 378 13.47 -4.75 -11.85
C ASN A 378 12.51 -5.37 -10.78
N VAL A 379 11.45 -4.68 -10.24
CA VAL A 379 10.09 -4.81 -9.47
C VAL A 379 9.89 -4.61 -7.77
N THR A 380 9.06 -4.89 -6.66
CA THR A 380 8.89 -5.86 -5.43
C THR A 380 7.50 -5.85 -4.54
N ILE A 381 6.64 -6.91 -4.18
CA ILE A 381 5.54 -7.11 -3.08
C ILE A 381 5.33 -8.44 -2.17
N ARG A 382 4.97 -8.42 -0.83
CA ARG A 382 4.57 -9.63 0.02
C ARG A 382 3.37 -9.54 0.99
N ARG A 383 2.60 -10.63 1.08
CA ARG A 383 1.77 -11.15 2.20
C ARG A 383 0.27 -10.75 2.67
N SER A 384 -0.58 -9.63 2.40
CA SER A 384 -2.09 -9.00 2.43
C SER A 384 -3.66 -9.39 2.14
N GLN A 385 -4.59 -8.54 2.60
CA GLN A 385 -6.06 -8.56 2.45
C GLN A 385 -6.54 -7.38 1.55
N PHE A 386 -7.16 -7.53 0.37
CA PHE A 386 -7.64 -6.46 -0.56
C PHE A 386 -9.18 -6.44 -0.49
N ILE A 387 -9.72 -6.91 0.65
CA ILE A 387 -11.01 -7.59 0.78
C ILE A 387 -12.04 -6.97 -0.14
N ASN A 388 -12.38 -7.70 -1.21
CA ASN A 388 -13.51 -7.41 -2.08
C ASN A 388 -13.34 -6.07 -2.83
N ASN A 389 -12.30 -5.93 -3.67
CA ASN A 389 -12.32 -4.89 -4.70
C ASN A 389 -13.24 -5.26 -5.86
N ALA A 390 -13.90 -4.25 -6.41
CA ALA A 390 -14.74 -4.35 -7.61
C ALA A 390 -13.93 -4.30 -8.91
N GLY A 391 -12.70 -3.77 -8.85
CA GLY A 391 -11.68 -4.09 -9.81
C GLY A 391 -11.00 -5.39 -9.42
N ARG A 392 -9.78 -5.52 -9.88
CA ARG A 392 -8.88 -6.57 -9.47
C ARG A 392 -8.38 -6.31 -8.05
N GLY A 393 -7.62 -7.24 -7.52
CA GLY A 393 -6.54 -6.80 -6.64
C GLY A 393 -5.65 -5.92 -7.45
N ILE A 394 -5.28 -6.39 -8.65
CA ILE A 394 -4.50 -5.68 -9.64
C ILE A 394 -4.56 -6.35 -11.02
N GLY A 395 -4.34 -5.60 -12.10
CA GLY A 395 -3.96 -6.16 -13.38
C GLY A 395 -2.69 -5.54 -13.93
N MET A 396 -1.89 -6.30 -14.70
CA MET A 396 -0.87 -5.66 -15.52
C MET A 396 -1.40 -4.79 -16.63
N VAL A 397 -1.34 -3.47 -16.45
CA VAL A 397 -1.77 -2.51 -17.46
C VAL A 397 -0.71 -1.45 -17.76
N THR A 398 0.47 -1.89 -18.21
CA THR A 398 1.29 -1.04 -19.09
C THR A 398 0.45 -0.61 -20.28
N THR A 399 0.38 0.69 -20.54
CA THR A 399 -0.28 1.23 -21.73
C THR A 399 0.71 1.57 -22.85
N HIS A 400 1.99 1.80 -22.52
CA HIS A 400 3.03 2.33 -23.41
C HIS A 400 4.40 1.68 -23.07
N PRO A 401 5.60 2.11 -23.54
CA PRO A 401 6.80 1.26 -23.48
C PRO A 401 7.47 1.07 -22.10
N GLY A 402 6.84 1.54 -21.02
CA GLY A 402 7.27 1.31 -19.64
C GLY A 402 7.59 -0.17 -19.38
N GLN A 403 8.78 -0.43 -18.84
CA GLN A 403 9.27 -1.79 -18.59
C GLN A 403 8.94 -2.25 -17.18
N ILE A 404 8.69 -3.55 -17.03
CA ILE A 404 8.33 -4.18 -15.75
C ILE A 404 9.23 -5.40 -15.57
N GLU A 405 10.45 -5.13 -15.13
CA GLU A 405 11.58 -6.06 -15.18
C GLU A 405 11.76 -6.91 -13.91
N ASN A 406 12.45 -8.04 -14.00
CA ASN A 406 13.09 -8.80 -12.90
C ASN A 406 12.21 -9.09 -11.69
N VAL A 407 10.93 -9.23 -11.99
CA VAL A 407 9.80 -9.30 -11.08
C VAL A 407 9.68 -10.67 -10.36
N VAL A 408 8.99 -10.81 -9.23
CA VAL A 408 9.37 -11.59 -7.99
C VAL A 408 8.05 -11.71 -7.11
N LEU A 409 7.73 -12.55 -6.06
CA LEU A 409 6.53 -12.44 -5.10
C LEU A 409 6.89 -12.57 -3.49
N GLU A 410 6.19 -12.21 -2.31
CA GLU A 410 6.21 -13.03 -0.95
C GLU A 410 5.13 -13.35 0.23
N GLY A 411 3.82 -13.73 0.10
CA GLY A 411 3.06 -14.81 0.92
C GLY A 411 1.60 -14.64 1.60
N ASN A 412 0.41 -15.05 1.08
CA ASN A 412 -0.85 -14.23 0.93
C ASN A 412 -2.31 -14.57 1.70
N THR A 413 -3.60 -13.87 1.61
CA THR A 413 -5.16 -13.97 1.96
C THR A 413 -6.13 -13.53 0.77
N PHE A 414 -7.14 -14.23 0.03
CA PHE A 414 -7.82 -13.86 -1.39
C PHE A 414 -9.29 -13.30 -1.44
N ILE A 415 -9.84 -12.78 -0.36
CA ILE A 415 -11.27 -12.51 -0.16
C ILE A 415 -11.99 -11.60 -1.23
N ASP A 416 -12.56 -12.23 -2.28
CA ASP A 416 -13.79 -11.84 -3.01
C ASP A 416 -13.75 -10.74 -4.10
N ASN A 417 -12.73 -10.70 -4.96
CA ASN A 417 -12.56 -9.65 -5.98
C ASN A 417 -13.14 -10.01 -7.38
N SER A 418 -13.12 -9.05 -8.33
CA SER A 418 -13.71 -9.12 -9.69
C SER A 418 -12.96 -10.09 -10.65
N ILE A 419 -12.26 -9.57 -11.67
CA ILE A 419 -11.01 -10.24 -12.11
C ILE A 419 -10.09 -10.27 -10.87
N GLY A 420 -9.18 -11.23 -10.83
CA GLY A 420 -8.12 -11.24 -9.84
C GLY A 420 -6.90 -10.62 -10.47
N LEU A 421 -6.47 -11.21 -11.59
CA LEU A 421 -5.42 -10.65 -12.42
C LEU A 421 -5.79 -10.56 -13.88
N GLY A 422 -5.31 -9.51 -14.51
CA GLY A 422 -4.64 -9.68 -15.79
C GLY A 422 -3.14 -9.61 -15.53
N LEU A 423 -2.34 -10.26 -16.35
CA LEU A 423 -1.11 -9.67 -16.81
C LEU A 423 -1.40 -9.15 -18.21
N GLY A 424 -1.13 -7.90 -18.51
CA GLY A 424 -0.73 -7.39 -19.81
C GLY A 424 0.79 -7.45 -19.99
N ASN A 425 1.39 -6.34 -20.41
CA ASN A 425 2.57 -6.38 -21.28
C ASN A 425 3.90 -5.98 -20.60
N ARG A 426 5.02 -6.31 -21.26
CA ARG A 426 6.40 -5.87 -20.94
C ARG A 426 6.89 -6.28 -19.54
N SER A 427 6.41 -7.45 -19.14
CA SER A 427 6.66 -8.21 -17.92
C SER A 427 7.73 -9.26 -18.17
N TRP A 428 8.80 -9.35 -17.36
CA TRP A 428 9.84 -10.37 -17.58
C TRP A 428 10.74 -10.70 -16.37
N LYS A 429 11.47 -11.81 -16.48
CA LYS A 429 12.31 -12.47 -15.42
C LYS A 429 11.51 -12.81 -14.16
N THR A 430 10.30 -13.33 -14.37
CA THR A 430 9.16 -12.74 -13.69
C THR A 430 8.55 -13.71 -12.64
N ARG A 431 9.19 -13.92 -11.49
CA ARG A 431 8.97 -15.12 -10.66
C ARG A 431 8.15 -15.10 -9.31
N ILE A 432 7.31 -16.12 -9.09
CA ILE A 432 5.96 -16.14 -8.48
C ILE A 432 5.70 -17.25 -7.39
N THR A 433 6.26 -17.41 -6.18
CA THR A 433 5.87 -18.42 -5.10
C THR A 433 4.64 -18.33 -4.11
N GLY A 434 4.14 -19.45 -3.57
CA GLY A 434 3.41 -19.64 -2.30
C GLY A 434 1.90 -20.00 -2.12
N ASN A 435 0.98 -19.71 -3.04
CA ASN A 435 -0.36 -19.22 -2.68
C ASN A 435 -1.52 -20.13 -2.10
N ARG A 436 -2.54 -19.60 -1.30
CA ARG A 436 -3.89 -20.03 -0.64
C ARG A 436 -5.07 -19.01 -0.63
N ILE A 437 -5.54 -18.64 -1.76
CA ILE A 437 -6.69 -17.78 -2.06
C ILE A 437 -8.10 -18.48 -1.50
N ILE A 438 -9.44 -18.18 -1.66
CA ILE A 438 -10.67 -19.09 -1.47
C ILE A 438 -12.11 -18.98 -2.25
N ASN A 439 -12.57 -18.10 -3.21
CA ASN A 439 -13.97 -17.95 -3.82
C ASN A 439 -14.31 -16.70 -4.81
N SER A 440 -13.93 -16.52 -6.10
CA SER A 440 -14.07 -15.19 -6.82
C SER A 440 -15.02 -15.01 -8.04
N GLN A 441 -14.93 -13.92 -8.86
CA GLN A 441 -15.90 -13.53 -9.92
C GLN A 441 -15.53 -13.82 -11.41
N TYR A 442 -14.44 -13.29 -12.01
CA TYR A 442 -14.25 -13.32 -13.49
C TYR A 442 -13.12 -14.17 -14.03
N ARG A 443 -11.86 -13.82 -13.72
CA ARG A 443 -10.67 -14.50 -14.22
C ARG A 443 -9.52 -14.34 -13.26
N ASN A 444 -8.77 -15.41 -13.10
CA ASN A 444 -7.97 -15.59 -11.92
C ASN A 444 -6.51 -15.78 -12.17
N ILE A 445 -6.13 -15.58 -13.41
CA ILE A 445 -5.49 -14.39 -13.95
C ILE A 445 -6.03 -14.32 -15.40
N GLY A 446 -5.37 -13.59 -16.28
CA GLY A 446 -5.04 -14.07 -17.62
C GLY A 446 -3.61 -13.63 -17.91
N LEU A 447 -2.73 -14.44 -18.49
CA LEU A 447 -1.55 -13.82 -19.10
C LEU A 447 -1.94 -13.17 -20.36
N GLY A 448 -1.52 -11.93 -20.52
CA GLY A 448 -1.45 -11.26 -21.78
C GLY A 448 -0.32 -11.85 -22.63
N PRO A 449 -0.39 -11.62 -23.94
CA PRO A 449 0.59 -12.12 -24.89
C PRO A 449 2.03 -11.66 -24.64
N LEU A 450 2.25 -10.39 -24.29
CA LEU A 450 3.59 -9.76 -24.16
C LEU A 450 4.20 -9.87 -22.77
N ALA A 451 3.66 -10.78 -21.97
CA ALA A 451 4.36 -11.29 -20.82
C ALA A 451 5.26 -12.44 -21.34
N THR A 452 6.60 -12.33 -21.27
CA THR A 452 7.56 -13.44 -21.53
C THR A 452 8.64 -13.61 -20.43
N PHE A 453 9.28 -14.77 -20.34
CA PHE A 453 9.83 -15.31 -19.09
C PHE A 453 8.77 -15.19 -18.00
N ILE A 454 7.59 -15.74 -18.31
CA ILE A 454 6.42 -15.76 -17.43
C ILE A 454 6.33 -17.21 -16.67
N THR A 455 6.58 -17.84 -14.49
CA THR A 455 6.24 -18.79 -13.47
C THR A 455 4.61 -19.07 -13.26
N VAL A 456 3.66 -20.07 -13.61
CA VAL A 456 3.22 -21.50 -14.22
C VAL A 456 2.78 -22.83 -13.38
N THR A 457 3.58 -23.55 -12.53
CA THR A 457 3.41 -24.53 -11.35
C THR A 457 2.79 -24.29 -9.86
N ASP A 458 3.46 -24.34 -8.67
CA ASP A 458 3.05 -24.71 -7.24
C ASP A 458 1.65 -24.42 -6.49
N ASN A 459 0.48 -24.30 -7.14
CA ASN A 459 -0.80 -23.69 -6.57
C ASN A 459 -1.70 -24.62 -5.75
N ALA A 460 -2.83 -24.00 -5.32
CA ALA A 460 -4.09 -24.42 -4.68
C ALA A 460 -5.52 -23.81 -4.93
N VAL A 461 -6.00 -23.22 -6.06
CA VAL A 461 -7.10 -22.21 -6.46
C VAL A 461 -8.67 -22.48 -6.60
N THR A 462 -9.52 -21.55 -6.17
CA THR A 462 -11.02 -21.56 -6.28
C THR A 462 -11.85 -20.89 -7.61
N GLY A 463 -12.61 -22.07 -7.83
CA GLY A 463 -13.85 -22.37 -8.63
C GLY A 463 -15.10 -22.04 -7.86
N GLN A 464 -15.95 -21.24 -8.50
CA GLN A 464 -17.29 -21.07 -8.01
C GLN A 464 -17.92 -22.47 -8.10
N PRO A 465 -19.02 -22.73 -7.38
CA PRO A 465 -19.76 -23.95 -7.59
C PRO A 465 -20.00 -24.19 -9.10
N GLY A 466 -19.76 -25.42 -9.57
CA GLY A 466 -19.94 -25.85 -10.97
C GLY A 466 -18.76 -25.64 -11.94
N ALA A 467 -17.78 -24.83 -11.58
CA ALA A 467 -16.85 -24.20 -12.52
C ALA A 467 -15.81 -25.18 -13.16
N ALA A 468 -15.74 -25.35 -14.49
CA ALA A 468 -14.81 -26.18 -15.33
C ALA A 468 -13.26 -26.13 -15.10
N LEU A 469 -12.52 -27.13 -15.59
CA LEU A 469 -11.29 -27.64 -14.97
C LEU A 469 -9.95 -27.17 -15.62
N ASP A 470 -9.99 -26.28 -16.60
CA ASP A 470 -8.93 -26.05 -17.60
C ASP A 470 -8.69 -24.57 -17.97
N ARG A 471 -9.77 -23.82 -18.22
CA ARG A 471 -9.82 -22.35 -18.47
C ARG A 471 -9.36 -21.51 -17.28
N LEU A 472 -9.00 -22.25 -16.24
CA LEU A 472 -7.91 -22.04 -15.35
C LEU A 472 -6.74 -21.28 -16.00
N ILE A 473 -5.51 -21.84 -16.13
CA ILE A 473 -4.31 -21.06 -16.48
C ILE A 473 -4.36 -20.69 -17.94
N VAL A 474 -5.05 -19.58 -18.17
CA VAL A 474 -4.99 -18.82 -19.40
C VAL A 474 -3.60 -18.20 -19.46
N ASP A 475 -2.63 -18.98 -19.90
CA ASP A 475 -1.47 -18.42 -20.56
C ASP A 475 -1.91 -18.07 -21.99
N GLU A 476 -2.32 -16.82 -22.25
CA GLU A 476 -2.70 -16.44 -23.63
C GLU A 476 -1.43 -16.46 -24.50
N PRO A 477 -1.44 -17.02 -25.72
CA PRO A 477 -0.26 -17.13 -26.58
C PRO A 477 0.47 -15.78 -26.82
N SER A 478 1.76 -15.85 -27.13
CA SER A 478 2.59 -14.69 -27.46
C SER A 478 2.08 -13.95 -28.70
N ALA A 479 2.17 -12.62 -28.69
CA ALA A 479 1.65 -11.78 -29.78
C ALA A 479 2.46 -11.91 -31.08
N ASP A 480 3.71 -12.37 -30.96
CA ASP A 480 4.67 -12.60 -32.03
C ASP A 480 4.94 -14.10 -32.28
N GLY A 481 4.24 -15.00 -31.57
CA GLY A 481 4.48 -16.44 -31.63
C GLY A 481 5.82 -16.90 -31.04
N SER A 482 6.59 -16.02 -30.40
CA SER A 482 7.86 -16.40 -29.75
C SER A 482 7.62 -17.41 -28.62
N PRO A 483 8.57 -18.31 -28.31
CA PRO A 483 8.44 -19.21 -27.18
C PRO A 483 8.46 -18.38 -25.89
N LYS A 484 7.27 -18.14 -25.34
CA LYS A 484 7.16 -17.60 -23.98
C LYS A 484 7.90 -18.59 -23.08
N HIS A 485 8.83 -18.13 -22.25
CA HIS A 485 9.53 -19.00 -21.28
C HIS A 485 8.62 -19.28 -20.05
N ASN A 486 7.44 -19.82 -20.40
CA ASN A 486 6.21 -20.16 -19.69
C ASN A 486 5.93 -21.67 -19.92
N THR A 487 5.42 -22.48 -18.96
CA THR A 487 5.90 -23.91 -18.81
C THR A 487 4.76 -25.06 -18.88
N ILE A 488 4.68 -26.30 -18.27
CA ILE A 488 3.61 -27.45 -18.14
C ILE A 488 3.61 -28.47 -16.84
N ALA A 489 2.96 -28.28 -15.60
CA ALA A 489 2.97 -29.05 -14.26
C ALA A 489 2.54 -28.33 -12.87
N ASN A 490 2.63 -28.99 -11.66
CA ASN A 490 2.67 -28.63 -10.18
C ASN A 490 1.50 -27.92 -9.38
N ASN A 491 0.38 -28.57 -8.97
CA ASN A 491 -0.86 -27.85 -8.51
C ASN A 491 -1.94 -28.72 -7.78
N ARG A 492 -2.49 -28.49 -6.54
CA ARG A 492 -3.76 -29.21 -6.12
C ARG A 492 -5.04 -28.62 -6.62
N LEU A 493 -5.87 -29.43 -7.26
CA LEU A 493 -6.87 -28.95 -8.18
C LEU A 493 -8.33 -28.89 -7.59
N ASP A 494 -8.82 -29.76 -6.68
CA ASP A 494 -9.98 -29.54 -5.76
C ASP A 494 -11.36 -29.06 -6.32
N ARG A 495 -12.26 -28.55 -5.43
CA ARG A 495 -13.55 -27.84 -5.71
C ARG A 495 -14.15 -27.08 -4.48
N LEU A 496 -15.03 -26.06 -4.68
CA LEU A 496 -15.88 -25.51 -3.61
C LEU A 496 -17.01 -26.49 -3.41
N ALA A 497 -17.31 -26.80 -2.15
CA ALA A 497 -18.55 -27.46 -1.83
C ALA A 497 -19.70 -26.55 -2.32
N ALA A 498 -20.54 -27.09 -3.20
CA ALA A 498 -21.78 -26.44 -3.58
C ALA A 498 -22.70 -26.44 -2.35
N VAL A 499 -22.65 -25.37 -1.55
CA VAL A 499 -23.60 -25.14 -0.47
C VAL A 499 -24.99 -25.10 -1.11
N PRO A 500 -25.93 -25.97 -0.71
CA PRO A 500 -27.29 -25.88 -1.23
C PRO A 500 -27.87 -24.50 -0.96
N LEU A 501 -28.48 -23.88 -1.97
CA LEU A 501 -29.10 -22.57 -1.83
C LEU A 501 -30.18 -22.62 -0.74
N LEU A 502 -29.89 -22.06 0.43
CA LEU A 502 -30.92 -21.74 1.41
C LEU A 502 -31.84 -20.68 0.76
N PRO A 503 -33.16 -20.90 0.71
CA PRO A 503 -34.06 -20.01 0.00
C PRO A 503 -34.14 -18.62 0.67
N PRO A 504 -34.53 -17.55 -0.07
CA PRO A 504 -34.10 -16.18 0.24
C PRO A 504 -34.62 -15.50 1.53
N ASN A 505 -35.33 -16.20 2.41
CA ASN A 505 -36.06 -15.65 3.56
C ASN A 505 -35.66 -16.30 4.90
N ALA A 506 -34.36 -16.43 5.19
CA ALA A 506 -33.86 -16.75 6.52
C ALA A 506 -33.49 -15.46 7.28
N ALA A 507 -34.09 -15.23 8.45
CA ALA A 507 -33.79 -14.06 9.28
C ALA A 507 -32.38 -14.14 9.90
N PRO A 508 -31.72 -13.01 10.18
CA PRO A 508 -30.35 -13.01 10.71
C PRO A 508 -30.26 -13.64 12.10
N VAL A 509 -29.31 -14.54 12.27
CA VAL A 509 -29.00 -15.17 13.57
C VAL A 509 -28.27 -14.14 14.46
N ALA A 510 -28.66 -14.05 15.73
CA ALA A 510 -28.13 -13.07 16.67
C ALA A 510 -26.66 -13.31 17.05
N ALA A 511 -25.95 -12.24 17.40
CA ALA A 511 -24.57 -12.30 17.86
C ALA A 511 -24.46 -12.88 19.29
N PRO A 512 -23.42 -13.68 19.60
CA PRO A 512 -23.19 -14.22 20.94
C PRO A 512 -22.69 -13.14 21.93
N ALA A 513 -23.04 -13.31 23.21
CA ALA A 513 -22.69 -12.41 24.30
C ALA A 513 -21.26 -12.67 24.86
N PRO A 514 -20.60 -11.68 25.50
CA PRO A 514 -19.24 -11.82 26.03
C PRO A 514 -19.18 -12.68 27.31
N ILE A 515 -18.03 -13.32 27.53
CA ILE A 515 -17.72 -14.18 28.69
C ILE A 515 -16.80 -13.42 29.67
N PRO A 516 -17.03 -13.46 31.00
CA PRO A 516 -16.22 -12.74 31.99
C PRO A 516 -14.88 -13.43 32.31
N PRO A 517 -13.89 -12.69 32.88
CA PRO A 517 -12.54 -13.21 33.15
C PRO A 517 -12.44 -14.06 34.43
N ALA A 518 -11.41 -14.92 34.47
CA ALA A 518 -11.07 -15.82 35.58
C ALA A 518 -9.55 -15.69 35.93
N PRO A 519 -9.09 -16.12 37.14
CA PRO A 519 -8.02 -15.40 37.84
C PRO A 519 -6.56 -15.74 37.46
N VAL A 520 -5.66 -14.86 37.92
CA VAL A 520 -4.19 -14.94 37.70
C VAL A 520 -3.52 -15.89 38.71
N ALA A 521 -2.60 -16.73 38.21
CA ALA A 521 -1.57 -17.42 38.99
C ALA A 521 -0.23 -17.32 38.25
N ASN A 522 0.89 -17.34 38.98
CA ASN A 522 2.22 -16.95 38.47
C ASN A 522 3.33 -17.73 39.23
N PRO A 523 4.55 -17.89 38.70
CA PRO A 523 4.85 -18.73 37.54
C PRO A 523 5.91 -19.81 37.84
N SER A 524 6.20 -20.66 36.84
CA SER A 524 7.37 -21.56 36.80
C SER A 524 7.76 -21.83 35.33
N PRO A 525 9.01 -22.23 35.03
CA PRO A 525 9.64 -21.89 33.76
C PRO A 525 9.04 -22.62 32.54
N THR A 526 8.73 -21.85 31.49
CA THR A 526 8.21 -22.35 30.23
C THR A 526 9.29 -23.08 29.41
N PRO A 527 8.95 -24.22 28.76
CA PRO A 527 9.83 -24.85 27.78
C PRO A 527 10.10 -23.96 26.55
N ALA A 528 11.15 -24.28 25.80
CA ALA A 528 11.43 -23.64 24.52
C ALA A 528 10.31 -23.90 23.47
N PRO A 529 10.01 -22.94 22.59
CA PRO A 529 8.92 -23.07 21.62
C PRO A 529 9.17 -24.15 20.56
N THR A 530 8.11 -24.85 20.17
CA THR A 530 8.12 -25.85 19.11
C THR A 530 8.29 -25.23 17.72
N ALA A 531 9.15 -25.83 16.90
CA ALA A 531 9.52 -25.32 15.58
C ALA A 531 8.31 -25.15 14.63
N GLY A 532 8.17 -23.95 14.07
CA GLY A 532 7.07 -23.60 13.16
C GLY A 532 5.92 -22.82 13.81
N GLN A 533 6.02 -22.51 15.10
CA GLN A 533 5.19 -21.49 15.75
C GLN A 533 6.05 -20.37 16.32
N CYS A 534 5.52 -19.16 16.29
CA CYS A 534 6.14 -17.96 16.85
C CYS A 534 6.47 -18.13 18.34
N ALA A 535 7.70 -17.78 18.72
CA ALA A 535 8.12 -17.82 20.11
C ALA A 535 7.19 -16.94 20.98
N PRO A 536 6.54 -17.48 22.03
CA PRO A 536 5.58 -16.72 22.83
C PRO A 536 6.25 -15.50 23.48
N MET A 537 5.45 -14.47 23.79
CA MET A 537 5.98 -13.26 24.41
C MET A 537 6.60 -13.59 25.78
N PRO A 538 7.85 -13.17 26.06
CA PRO A 538 8.43 -13.32 27.39
C PRO A 538 7.62 -12.54 28.43
N ALA A 539 7.56 -13.03 29.66
CA ALA A 539 6.87 -12.36 30.75
C ALA A 539 7.40 -10.92 30.95
N ALA A 540 6.51 -9.99 31.27
CA ALA A 540 6.83 -8.57 31.32
C ALA A 540 7.84 -8.24 32.44
N GLY A 541 9.12 -8.12 32.05
CA GLY A 541 10.18 -7.60 32.91
C GLY A 541 10.03 -6.09 33.16
N GLN A 542 10.89 -5.54 34.02
CA GLN A 542 10.91 -4.11 34.35
C GLN A 542 11.05 -3.28 33.07
N ALA A 543 10.13 -2.34 32.88
CA ALA A 543 10.03 -1.54 31.67
C ALA A 543 10.83 -0.23 31.79
N VAL A 544 11.75 0.02 30.85
CA VAL A 544 12.32 1.35 30.63
C VAL A 544 11.32 2.13 29.77
N ASN A 545 10.48 2.94 30.39
CA ASN A 545 9.58 3.83 29.67
C ASN A 545 10.39 4.92 28.98
N VAL A 546 10.20 5.06 27.67
CA VAL A 546 10.94 6.04 26.86
C VAL A 546 10.74 7.48 27.31
N ARG A 547 9.57 7.81 27.89
CA ARG A 547 9.28 9.16 28.39
C ARG A 547 10.24 9.58 29.51
N ASP A 548 10.71 8.61 30.29
CA ASP A 548 11.65 8.80 31.39
C ASP A 548 13.08 9.06 30.88
N LYS A 549 13.35 8.79 29.59
CA LYS A 549 14.56 9.23 28.88
C LYS A 549 14.40 10.58 28.19
N GLY A 550 13.30 11.28 28.44
CA GLY A 550 12.94 12.52 27.77
C GLY A 550 12.17 12.32 26.46
N ALA A 551 11.78 11.08 26.10
CA ALA A 551 11.08 10.86 24.85
C ALA A 551 9.63 11.33 24.93
N LYS A 552 9.31 12.51 24.41
CA LYS A 552 8.10 13.21 24.85
C LYS A 552 6.80 12.55 24.42
N GLY A 553 6.84 11.65 23.42
CA GLY A 553 5.60 11.17 22.83
C GLY A 553 4.91 12.29 22.04
N ASP A 554 5.58 13.41 21.77
CA ASP A 554 4.93 14.71 21.51
C ASP A 554 5.07 15.18 20.09
N GLY A 555 6.22 15.00 19.48
CA GLY A 555 6.60 15.80 18.34
C GLY A 555 6.16 17.27 18.32
N ARG A 556 7.10 18.18 18.57
CA ARG A 556 8.19 18.44 17.64
C ARG A 556 9.60 18.11 18.20
N SER A 557 9.67 17.45 19.39
CA SER A 557 10.84 16.90 20.16
C SER A 557 11.61 15.67 19.64
N ASP A 558 12.71 15.70 18.87
CA ASP A 558 13.40 14.41 18.54
C ASP A 558 13.69 13.59 19.79
N ASP A 559 13.44 12.28 19.71
CA ASP A 559 13.90 11.41 20.78
C ASP A 559 14.46 10.04 20.29
N THR A 560 15.50 10.00 19.43
CA THR A 560 16.48 8.87 19.43
C THR A 560 17.38 9.07 20.61
N ALA A 561 17.83 10.31 20.84
CA ALA A 561 18.68 10.60 21.98
C ALA A 561 18.07 10.00 23.26
N ALA A 562 16.73 10.05 23.40
CA ALA A 562 16.00 9.36 24.44
C ALA A 562 15.79 7.84 24.21
N ILE A 563 15.33 7.39 23.03
CA ILE A 563 14.91 5.98 22.85
C ILE A 563 16.06 5.05 22.50
N GLN A 564 17.05 5.50 21.73
CA GLN A 564 18.36 4.85 21.69
C GLN A 564 18.94 4.77 23.10
N ALA A 565 18.84 5.81 23.95
CA ALA A 565 19.27 5.70 25.35
C ALA A 565 18.38 4.78 26.22
N ALA A 566 17.12 4.54 25.85
CA ALA A 566 16.27 3.53 26.49
C ALA A 566 16.69 2.11 26.08
N ILE A 567 17.00 1.91 24.80
CA ILE A 567 17.45 0.62 24.24
C ILE A 567 18.89 0.29 24.64
N ASP A 568 19.77 1.29 24.71
CA ASP A 568 21.14 1.15 25.22
C ASP A 568 21.12 0.85 26.72
N GLN A 569 20.14 1.33 27.49
CA GLN A 569 19.92 0.86 28.87
C GLN A 569 19.38 -0.57 28.91
N ALA A 570 18.51 -0.97 28.00
CA ALA A 570 17.93 -2.33 27.98
C ALA A 570 18.87 -3.39 27.39
N ALA A 571 19.93 -2.98 26.68
CA ALA A 571 20.92 -3.86 26.05
C ALA A 571 21.48 -4.90 27.03
N GLY A 572 21.48 -6.18 26.64
CA GLY A 572 21.99 -7.27 27.48
C GLY A 572 21.07 -7.73 28.62
N THR A 573 20.03 -6.97 28.96
CA THR A 573 19.25 -7.20 30.21
C THR A 573 18.12 -8.23 30.07
N ASN A 574 17.73 -8.59 28.84
CA ASN A 574 16.45 -9.20 28.48
C ASN A 574 15.21 -8.35 28.86
N GLY A 575 15.44 -7.08 29.23
CA GLY A 575 14.42 -6.14 29.65
C GLY A 575 13.60 -5.56 28.50
N MET A 576 12.54 -4.86 28.88
CA MET A 576 11.60 -4.23 27.95
C MET A 576 11.84 -2.71 27.91
N VAL A 577 12.00 -2.14 26.72
CA VAL A 577 11.73 -0.71 26.53
C VAL A 577 10.24 -0.59 26.24
N TRP A 578 9.56 0.30 26.95
CA TRP A 578 8.15 0.59 26.72
C TRP A 578 7.98 1.93 26.04
N VAL A 579 7.25 1.93 24.94
CA VAL A 579 6.89 3.09 24.15
C VAL A 579 5.37 3.31 24.32
N PRO A 580 4.89 4.23 25.19
CA PRO A 580 3.45 4.45 25.44
C PRO A 580 2.76 5.18 24.29
N ASP A 581 1.42 5.05 24.16
CA ASP A 581 0.58 5.72 23.16
C ASP A 581 1.00 7.18 22.97
N GLY A 582 1.62 7.48 21.83
CA GLY A 582 2.58 8.57 21.82
C GLY A 582 3.42 8.59 20.56
N THR A 583 3.91 9.79 20.26
CA THR A 583 4.81 10.05 19.16
C THR A 583 6.26 9.99 19.47
N TYR A 584 6.91 9.20 18.65
CA TYR A 584 8.34 9.10 18.62
C TYR A 584 8.87 9.31 17.18
N LEU A 585 9.05 10.53 16.64
CA LEU A 585 9.68 10.79 15.32
C LEU A 585 11.15 10.38 15.17
N ILE A 586 11.78 10.28 13.98
CA ILE A 586 12.86 9.33 13.63
C ILE A 586 13.89 9.75 12.49
N ASP A 587 14.80 10.72 12.61
CA ASP A 587 15.90 10.96 11.60
C ASP A 587 16.77 9.73 11.19
N PRO A 588 16.74 9.28 9.91
CA PRO A 588 17.45 8.08 9.45
C PRO A 588 18.97 8.10 9.50
N ALA A 589 19.59 9.28 9.48
CA ALA A 589 21.04 9.37 9.34
C ALA A 589 21.72 8.61 10.49
N LYS A 590 21.20 8.76 11.72
CA LYS A 590 21.71 8.06 12.91
C LYS A 590 20.93 6.81 13.31
N ARG A 591 19.66 6.63 12.91
CA ARG A 591 18.83 5.42 13.13
C ARG A 591 18.62 5.04 14.62
N LEU A 592 17.80 4.01 14.88
CA LEU A 592 17.94 3.14 16.04
C LEU A 592 18.86 2.02 15.61
N PHE A 593 19.85 1.76 16.44
CA PHE A 593 20.45 0.45 16.50
C PHE A 593 19.74 -0.32 17.61
N MET A 594 19.05 -1.39 17.23
CA MET A 594 18.59 -2.38 18.21
C MET A 594 19.81 -2.98 18.92
N ARG A 595 19.58 -3.57 20.09
CA ARG A 595 20.64 -4.16 20.91
C ARG A 595 20.28 -5.58 21.27
N SER A 596 21.28 -6.40 21.54
CA SER A 596 21.08 -7.80 21.87
C SER A 596 20.37 -7.96 23.22
N HIS A 597 19.60 -9.03 23.39
CA HIS A 597 18.86 -9.34 24.62
C HIS A 597 17.97 -8.19 25.12
N MET A 598 17.03 -7.71 24.30
CA MET A 598 16.00 -6.77 24.75
C MET A 598 14.71 -6.86 23.92
N THR A 599 13.60 -6.35 24.47
CA THR A 599 12.33 -6.18 23.73
C THR A 599 12.00 -4.71 23.63
N LEU A 600 11.94 -4.15 22.42
CA LEU A 600 11.31 -2.86 22.18
C LEU A 600 9.79 -3.09 22.08
N ARG A 601 9.08 -2.90 23.20
CA ARG A 601 7.63 -2.98 23.25
C ARG A 601 7.03 -1.60 23.10
N LEU A 602 5.98 -1.53 22.32
CA LEU A 602 5.23 -0.33 22.05
C LEU A 602 3.74 -0.58 22.47
N ALA A 603 2.92 0.45 22.66
CA ALA A 603 1.48 0.32 22.89
C ALA A 603 0.70 0.37 21.57
N GLU A 604 -0.52 -0.16 21.49
CA GLU A 604 -1.27 -0.24 20.21
C GLU A 604 -1.35 1.11 19.46
N GLN A 605 -1.42 2.23 20.16
CA GLN A 605 -1.45 3.58 19.60
C GLN A 605 -0.09 4.31 19.80
N ALA A 606 0.98 3.56 20.08
CA ALA A 606 2.38 3.96 20.23
C ALA A 606 3.27 3.47 19.07
N VAL A 607 4.21 4.34 18.71
CA VAL A 607 4.09 4.94 17.38
C VAL A 607 5.52 5.59 17.17
N LEU A 608 6.38 5.18 16.21
CA LEU A 608 7.81 5.66 15.97
C LEU A 608 8.15 6.24 14.51
N LYS A 609 8.01 7.53 14.15
CA LYS A 609 7.93 8.09 12.76
C LYS A 609 9.09 8.90 12.14
N ALA A 610 9.56 8.84 10.91
CA ALA A 610 10.94 9.31 10.60
C ALA A 610 11.40 10.60 9.85
N LYS A 611 12.67 10.96 9.82
CA LYS A 611 12.99 12.37 9.70
C LYS A 611 13.92 12.82 8.56
N PRO A 612 13.39 13.56 7.56
CA PRO A 612 14.06 14.13 6.40
C PRO A 612 15.51 14.56 6.57
N ALA A 613 16.31 14.25 5.57
CA ALA A 613 17.74 14.50 5.48
C ALA A 613 18.12 14.49 3.99
N SER A 614 19.38 14.22 3.64
CA SER A 614 19.81 14.10 2.23
C SER A 614 20.88 13.00 1.99
N VAL A 615 20.54 11.72 2.20
CA VAL A 615 21.45 10.57 2.03
C VAL A 615 20.84 9.41 1.25
N SER A 616 21.55 8.96 0.21
CA SER A 616 21.11 7.85 -0.64
C SER A 616 21.32 6.43 -0.07
N PHE A 617 21.63 6.29 1.23
CA PHE A 617 21.53 5.04 2.01
C PHE A 617 21.10 5.30 3.47
N TYR A 618 20.20 4.49 4.06
CA TYR A 618 20.08 4.37 5.53
C TYR A 618 19.52 3.01 6.02
N ASP A 619 19.36 2.88 7.33
CA ASP A 619 18.50 1.87 7.95
C ASP A 619 18.01 2.45 9.27
N ILE A 620 17.49 1.59 10.15
CA ILE A 620 16.27 1.99 10.80
C ILE A 620 16.13 1.67 12.29
N VAL A 621 15.60 0.52 12.61
CA VAL A 621 15.49 -0.18 13.87
C VAL A 621 16.41 -1.31 13.47
N ARG A 622 17.68 -0.93 13.29
CA ARG A 622 18.68 -1.70 12.58
C ARG A 622 19.14 -2.71 13.60
N PHE A 623 18.65 -3.92 13.44
CA PHE A 623 19.30 -5.07 14.02
C PHE A 623 20.53 -5.29 13.13
N GLU A 624 21.66 -4.68 13.51
CA GLU A 624 22.96 -4.90 12.89
C GLU A 624 23.86 -5.65 13.86
N GLN A 625 24.20 -6.88 13.50
CA GLN A 625 25.00 -7.79 14.34
C GLN A 625 24.39 -7.99 15.74
N VAL A 626 23.06 -7.87 15.85
CA VAL A 626 22.26 -8.04 17.06
C VAL A 626 21.86 -9.51 17.24
N ASP A 627 21.74 -9.96 18.47
CA ASP A 627 21.28 -11.31 18.82
C ASP A 627 20.15 -11.28 19.87
N ASN A 628 19.14 -12.14 19.71
CA ASN A 628 18.04 -12.32 20.67
C ASN A 628 17.34 -11.00 21.02
N ALA A 629 16.72 -10.35 20.04
CA ALA A 629 16.03 -9.08 20.25
C ALA A 629 14.62 -9.09 19.64
N ARG A 630 13.67 -8.45 20.34
CA ARG A 630 12.25 -8.44 19.98
C ARG A 630 11.69 -7.04 19.79
N LEU A 631 10.58 -6.95 19.07
CA LEU A 631 9.96 -5.69 18.63
C LEU A 631 8.44 -5.89 18.50
N VAL A 632 7.63 -5.14 19.29
CA VAL A 632 6.20 -5.48 19.59
C VAL A 632 5.33 -4.29 20.14
N GLY A 633 4.49 -3.58 19.36
CA GLY A 633 3.19 -2.96 19.79
C GLY A 633 2.66 -1.64 19.16
N GLY A 634 1.70 -1.60 18.21
CA GLY A 634 1.35 -0.35 17.49
C GLY A 634 2.14 -0.06 16.20
N ALA A 635 3.03 0.94 16.16
CA ALA A 635 3.67 1.52 14.97
C ALA A 635 5.07 2.20 15.07
N VAL A 636 5.61 2.65 13.91
CA VAL A 636 6.96 3.19 13.58
C VAL A 636 6.99 3.84 12.12
N LEU A 637 6.48 5.06 11.73
CA LEU A 637 5.95 5.57 10.36
C LEU A 637 6.92 6.49 9.56
N GLY A 638 7.41 6.06 8.42
CA GLY A 638 8.40 6.69 7.54
C GLY A 638 7.96 7.70 6.42
N GLU A 639 8.84 8.01 5.43
CA GLU A 639 9.01 8.93 4.27
C GLU A 639 8.40 9.12 2.86
N ARG A 640 7.27 8.58 2.47
CA ARG A 640 6.96 8.46 1.05
C ARG A 640 6.46 9.69 0.37
N HIS A 641 5.87 10.50 1.19
CA HIS A 641 5.19 11.77 0.96
C HIS A 641 5.69 13.26 1.53
N THR A 642 7.57 14.14 2.67
CA THR A 642 8.22 15.38 3.36
C THR A 642 9.71 15.85 3.14
N HIS A 643 10.26 16.25 1.99
CA HIS A 643 11.61 15.78 1.55
C HIS A 643 12.68 16.91 1.10
N GLN A 644 13.87 16.65 0.47
CA GLN A 644 14.84 17.46 -0.43
C GLN A 644 16.02 16.72 -1.27
N GLY A 645 15.95 16.40 -2.61
CA GLY A 645 16.81 15.54 -3.50
C GLY A 645 16.05 14.51 -4.44
N ALA A 646 16.60 13.75 -5.44
CA ALA A 646 15.78 12.91 -6.42
C ALA A 646 16.01 11.36 -6.71
N GLU A 647 17.22 10.75 -6.69
CA GLU A 647 17.50 9.30 -6.91
C GLU A 647 18.11 8.55 -5.68
N GLY A 648 18.06 7.21 -5.58
CA GLY A 648 18.74 6.45 -4.50
C GLY A 648 18.19 5.04 -4.26
N ALA A 649 18.94 4.12 -3.65
CA ALA A 649 18.60 2.69 -3.78
C ALA A 649 18.48 1.85 -2.48
N TRP A 650 18.61 2.39 -1.24
CA TRP A 650 18.60 1.61 0.04
C TRP A 650 18.25 2.41 1.36
N GLY A 651 17.36 2.02 2.28
CA GLY A 651 16.93 2.84 3.48
C GLY A 651 15.95 2.09 4.45
N THR A 652 16.49 1.09 5.12
CA THR A 652 15.87 -0.25 5.24
C THR A 652 15.39 -0.62 6.64
N GLY A 653 14.21 -1.24 6.85
CA GLY A 653 13.32 -0.70 7.89
C GLY A 653 12.64 -1.48 8.99
N VAL A 654 12.76 -2.75 9.07
CA VAL A 654 13.86 -3.13 9.92
C VAL A 654 14.92 -3.63 8.98
N MET A 655 16.12 -3.07 9.04
CA MET A 655 17.22 -3.89 8.58
C MET A 655 17.51 -4.91 9.67
N VAL A 656 17.18 -6.18 9.43
CA VAL A 656 17.91 -7.29 10.05
C VAL A 656 19.12 -7.54 9.14
N ALA A 657 20.30 -7.22 9.65
CA ALA A 657 21.60 -7.28 8.99
C ALA A 657 22.57 -8.05 9.89
N GLY A 658 23.14 -9.15 9.40
CA GLY A 658 24.03 -10.02 10.16
C GLY A 658 23.56 -10.42 11.57
N SER A 659 22.25 -10.43 11.81
CA SER A 659 21.66 -10.54 13.16
C SER A 659 20.94 -11.88 13.36
N SER A 660 20.85 -12.36 14.60
CA SER A 660 20.35 -13.69 14.95
C SER A 660 19.21 -13.67 15.96
N ARG A 661 18.27 -14.63 15.91
CA ARG A 661 17.21 -14.81 16.91
C ARG A 661 16.32 -13.56 17.08
N ILE A 662 15.86 -13.01 15.96
CA ILE A 662 15.15 -11.73 15.91
C ILE A 662 13.65 -11.98 15.77
N VAL A 663 12.85 -11.62 16.80
CA VAL A 663 11.38 -11.82 16.76
C VAL A 663 10.66 -10.50 16.63
N ILE A 664 10.00 -10.35 15.49
CA ILE A 664 9.26 -9.14 15.12
C ILE A 664 7.81 -9.62 15.13
N GLU A 665 7.19 -9.43 16.30
CA GLU A 665 5.86 -9.94 16.62
C GLU A 665 4.77 -8.87 16.58
N GLN A 666 3.75 -9.17 15.77
CA GLN A 666 2.52 -8.50 15.36
C GLN A 666 2.66 -7.09 14.75
N VAL A 667 3.85 -6.54 14.88
CA VAL A 667 4.51 -5.40 14.22
C VAL A 667 3.75 -4.77 13.06
N LYS A 668 2.85 -3.77 13.29
CA LYS A 668 2.19 -2.98 12.22
C LYS A 668 3.21 -1.92 11.67
N VAL A 669 3.53 -1.69 10.35
CA VAL A 669 4.88 -1.33 9.75
C VAL A 669 5.35 -0.13 8.69
N GLN A 670 4.72 0.86 7.97
CA GLN A 670 4.55 1.53 6.57
C GLN A 670 5.64 2.15 5.63
N ASP A 671 5.19 3.01 4.68
CA ASP A 671 5.61 3.65 3.41
C ASP A 671 7.04 3.62 2.91
N ALA A 672 7.90 2.74 3.45
CA ALA A 672 9.32 2.90 3.73
C ALA A 672 10.41 3.46 2.71
N TRP A 673 11.74 3.39 2.84
CA TRP A 673 12.57 3.47 1.61
C TRP A 673 13.78 2.57 1.62
N GLY A 674 13.75 1.31 1.20
CA GLY A 674 14.81 0.35 1.53
C GLY A 674 14.26 -1.04 1.42
N ASP A 675 14.88 -2.02 2.04
CA ASP A 675 14.13 -3.26 2.24
C ASP A 675 13.12 -3.04 3.38
N GLY A 676 11.89 -3.59 3.30
CA GLY A 676 10.80 -3.23 4.21
C GLY A 676 11.11 -3.43 5.68
N LEU A 677 10.84 -4.64 6.15
CA LEU A 677 11.82 -5.33 6.97
C LEU A 677 12.96 -5.73 6.02
N ALA A 678 13.96 -6.42 6.51
CA ALA A 678 15.00 -6.98 5.70
C ALA A 678 15.70 -8.04 6.51
N VAL A 679 16.23 -9.03 5.85
CA VAL A 679 17.08 -10.07 6.41
C VAL A 679 18.20 -10.21 5.41
N THR A 680 19.28 -9.53 5.70
CA THR A 680 20.42 -9.37 4.80
C THR A 680 21.70 -9.71 5.55
N GLN A 681 22.81 -9.73 4.83
CA GLN A 681 24.14 -9.88 5.42
C GLN A 681 24.26 -11.15 6.29
N ALA A 682 23.64 -12.26 5.85
CA ALA A 682 23.63 -13.59 6.49
C ALA A 682 22.98 -13.70 7.89
N SER A 683 21.92 -12.94 8.14
CA SER A 683 21.10 -13.00 9.37
C SER A 683 20.38 -14.37 9.56
N ARG A 684 20.05 -14.78 10.80
CA ARG A 684 19.54 -16.14 11.12
C ARG A 684 18.42 -16.17 12.17
N ASP A 685 17.57 -17.20 12.18
CA ASP A 685 16.42 -17.34 13.12
C ASP A 685 15.64 -16.02 13.26
N VAL A 686 14.99 -15.60 12.17
CA VAL A 686 14.22 -14.35 12.12
C VAL A 686 12.75 -14.72 12.03
N GLN A 687 11.98 -14.34 13.04
CA GLN A 687 10.57 -14.73 13.19
C GLN A 687 9.67 -13.51 12.99
N LEU A 688 8.77 -13.60 12.00
CA LEU A 688 7.89 -12.50 11.61
C LEU A 688 6.44 -12.98 11.75
N CYS A 689 5.85 -12.58 12.86
CA CYS A 689 4.72 -13.27 13.49
C CYS A 689 3.53 -12.34 13.60
N ASN A 690 2.42 -12.56 12.92
CA ASN A 690 1.26 -11.66 12.95
C ASN A 690 1.51 -10.19 12.55
N VAL A 691 2.70 -9.86 12.03
CA VAL A 691 3.15 -8.52 11.63
C VAL A 691 2.05 -7.88 10.76
N VAL A 692 1.90 -6.55 10.84
CA VAL A 692 0.95 -5.73 10.08
C VAL A 692 1.75 -4.67 9.22
N ALA A 693 1.58 -4.40 7.92
CA ALA A 693 2.60 -3.96 6.93
C ALA A 693 2.40 -3.65 5.38
N GLU A 694 1.27 -3.22 4.82
CA GLU A 694 1.03 -2.69 3.43
C GLU A 694 1.47 -1.33 2.87
N GLY A 695 1.76 -1.31 1.55
CA GLY A 695 1.87 -0.38 0.40
C GLY A 695 3.15 -0.29 -0.56
N ASN A 696 4.26 -1.06 -0.42
CA ASN A 696 5.73 -0.72 -0.61
C ASN A 696 6.51 -0.30 -1.96
N ARG A 697 7.90 -0.41 -2.04
CA ARG A 697 9.02 0.25 -2.88
C ARG A 697 10.65 -0.02 -2.69
N ARG A 698 11.34 -1.01 -2.00
CA ARG A 698 12.74 -1.69 -2.30
C ARG A 698 13.25 -3.21 -2.07
N ARG A 699 12.95 -3.99 -1.00
CA ARG A 699 12.60 -5.46 -1.05
C ARG A 699 11.32 -6.00 -0.38
N GLY A 700 11.07 -6.02 0.93
CA GLY A 700 9.69 -6.32 1.39
C GLY A 700 9.53 -6.66 2.82
N LEU A 701 9.92 -7.90 3.11
CA LEU A 701 11.25 -7.85 3.67
C LEU A 701 12.28 -8.25 2.66
N ALA A 702 13.47 -7.66 2.53
CA ALA A 702 14.49 -8.49 1.87
C ALA A 702 14.57 -9.79 2.66
N ILE A 703 14.63 -10.94 2.02
CA ILE A 703 15.59 -11.91 2.51
C ILE A 703 16.70 -11.90 1.48
N ALA A 704 17.56 -10.90 1.56
CA ALA A 704 18.72 -10.82 0.68
C ALA A 704 19.68 -11.99 0.93
N SER A 705 19.82 -12.36 2.20
CA SER A 705 20.92 -13.19 2.66
C SER A 705 20.61 -13.60 4.09
N ALA A 706 20.10 -14.83 4.25
CA ALA A 706 19.60 -15.30 5.54
C ALA A 706 19.50 -16.83 5.66
N GLN A 707 19.39 -17.28 6.90
CA GLN A 707 19.04 -18.64 7.27
C GLN A 707 17.81 -18.66 8.19
N ASP A 708 17.01 -19.72 8.14
CA ASP A 708 16.01 -20.04 9.18
C ASP A 708 15.01 -18.91 9.46
N VAL A 709 14.40 -18.34 8.43
CA VAL A 709 13.45 -17.24 8.60
C VAL A 709 12.02 -17.80 8.69
N LEU A 710 11.44 -17.74 9.89
CA LEU A 710 10.04 -18.11 10.13
C LEU A 710 9.11 -16.92 9.89
N VAL A 711 7.97 -17.26 9.32
CA VAL A 711 6.87 -16.36 9.06
C VAL A 711 5.57 -17.06 9.41
N GLN A 712 4.72 -16.37 10.17
CA GLN A 712 3.41 -16.88 10.59
C GLN A 712 2.35 -15.78 10.68
N GLY A 713 1.10 -16.12 10.36
CA GLY A 713 -0.07 -15.27 10.62
C GLY A 713 0.03 -13.96 9.85
N GLY A 714 -0.52 -12.85 10.34
CA GLY A 714 -0.23 -11.48 9.86
C GLY A 714 -1.07 -11.09 8.65
N ARG A 715 -0.97 -9.85 8.13
CA ARG A 715 -1.94 -9.30 7.14
C ARG A 715 -1.18 -8.60 5.93
N TYR A 716 -0.86 -7.93 4.78
CA TYR A 716 0.47 -7.57 4.15
C TYR A 716 0.62 -6.91 2.68
N HIS A 717 0.37 -5.62 2.35
CA HIS A 717 -0.14 -5.23 1.00
C HIS A 717 0.41 -4.21 0.02
N SER A 718 -0.14 -4.15 -1.19
CA SER A 718 -0.18 -3.04 -2.15
C SER A 718 1.11 -2.28 -2.40
N THR A 719 2.13 -2.94 -2.87
CA THR A 719 3.31 -2.26 -3.38
C THR A 719 2.94 -1.23 -4.41
N HIS A 720 3.33 0.04 -4.30
CA HIS A 720 3.32 0.89 -5.49
C HIS A 720 4.55 1.77 -5.71
N GLY A 721 5.50 1.35 -6.54
CA GLY A 721 6.49 2.15 -7.27
C GLY A 721 7.57 1.39 -8.10
N VAL A 722 8.78 1.09 -7.56
CA VAL A 722 10.12 0.89 -8.18
C VAL A 722 10.69 -0.44 -8.84
N ALA A 723 11.67 -1.20 -8.25
CA ALA A 723 12.32 -2.45 -8.82
C ALA A 723 13.14 -3.80 -8.14
N PRO A 724 12.78 -4.97 -7.39
CA PRO A 724 12.19 -6.39 -7.75
C PRO A 724 10.85 -7.23 -7.32
N MET A 725 9.62 -7.33 -8.00
CA MET A 725 8.20 -7.89 -7.61
C MET A 725 7.78 -8.62 -6.25
N THR A 726 8.63 -8.89 -5.28
CA THR A 726 8.39 -9.51 -3.98
C THR A 726 8.29 -8.67 -2.74
N GLY A 727 7.79 -9.24 -1.67
CA GLY A 727 8.03 -8.71 -0.38
C GLY A 727 9.20 -9.44 0.21
N ILE A 728 9.06 -10.64 0.79
CA ILE A 728 10.18 -11.43 1.35
C ILE A 728 11.10 -11.75 0.18
N ASP A 729 11.97 -10.85 -0.22
CA ASP A 729 12.70 -11.01 -1.47
C ASP A 729 13.79 -11.95 -1.13
N ILE A 730 13.46 -13.26 -1.13
CA ILE A 730 14.35 -14.40 -0.99
C ILE A 730 15.19 -14.46 -2.29
N ARG A 731 15.82 -13.31 -2.56
CA ARG A 731 16.68 -12.98 -3.67
C ARG A 731 18.03 -12.74 -3.11
N PRO A 732 19.00 -13.60 -3.45
CA PRO A 732 20.35 -13.29 -3.14
C PRO A 732 20.77 -12.06 -3.94
N GLY A 733 21.48 -11.13 -3.28
CA GLY A 733 22.42 -10.29 -3.99
C GLY A 733 23.51 -11.13 -4.66
N LYS A 734 24.47 -10.47 -5.31
CA LYS A 734 25.57 -11.17 -5.98
C LYS A 734 26.36 -11.98 -4.94
N ASP A 735 26.53 -13.28 -5.20
CA ASP A 735 27.21 -14.23 -4.31
C ASP A 735 26.56 -14.44 -2.91
N GLU A 736 25.34 -13.95 -2.67
CA GLU A 736 24.63 -14.17 -1.39
C GLU A 736 23.89 -15.52 -1.34
N THR A 737 23.63 -16.04 -0.14
CA THR A 737 22.92 -17.32 0.04
C THR A 737 21.72 -17.19 0.95
N ILE A 738 20.67 -17.94 0.62
CA ILE A 738 19.46 -17.98 1.41
C ILE A 738 18.98 -19.42 1.59
N HIS A 739 18.62 -19.78 2.82
CA HIS A 739 18.25 -21.15 3.16
C HIS A 739 17.15 -21.21 4.23
N ASN A 740 16.27 -22.21 4.11
CA ASN A 740 15.22 -22.52 5.08
C ASN A 740 14.36 -21.32 5.49
N VAL A 741 13.49 -20.86 4.59
CA VAL A 741 12.46 -19.87 4.92
C VAL A 741 11.11 -20.55 4.94
N ARG A 742 10.32 -20.35 6.00
CA ARG A 742 8.96 -20.92 6.13
C ARG A 742 7.94 -19.80 6.23
N ILE A 743 6.94 -19.79 5.34
CA ILE A 743 5.86 -18.79 5.26
C ILE A 743 4.50 -19.42 5.48
N THR A 744 3.89 -19.15 6.64
CA THR A 744 2.63 -19.79 7.03
C THR A 744 1.57 -18.83 7.52
N GLN A 745 0.30 -19.23 7.39
CA GLN A 745 -0.89 -18.50 7.89
C GLN A 745 -0.97 -17.01 7.52
N ALA A 746 -0.10 -16.52 6.63
CA ALA A 746 -0.08 -15.16 6.14
C ALA A 746 -1.22 -14.91 5.16
N HIS A 747 -1.31 -13.69 4.62
CA HIS A 747 -2.59 -13.10 4.20
C HIS A 747 -2.46 -11.88 3.13
N VAL A 748 -2.05 -11.83 1.70
CA VAL A 748 -1.71 -10.97 0.34
C VAL A 748 -2.70 -10.60 -0.72
N ALA A 749 -2.95 -9.30 -0.83
CA ALA A 749 -3.96 -8.66 -1.57
C ALA A 749 -3.91 -6.99 -1.69
N GLY A 750 -3.89 -5.60 -3.60
CA GLY A 750 -3.13 -4.52 -4.34
C GLY A 750 -1.67 -4.71 -4.95
N ASN A 751 -1.01 -5.85 -4.91
CA ASN A 751 0.32 -6.18 -5.38
C ASN A 751 0.54 -5.78 -6.83
N ARG A 752 1.00 -4.55 -7.15
CA ARG A 752 1.52 -4.05 -8.47
C ARG A 752 2.52 -5.01 -9.14
N GLY A 753 2.76 -6.16 -8.53
CA GLY A 753 3.43 -7.33 -8.96
C GLY A 753 2.96 -8.52 -8.11
N TYR A 754 3.84 -9.05 -7.25
CA TYR A 754 3.96 -10.44 -6.75
C TYR A 754 3.25 -10.99 -5.46
N GLY A 755 3.98 -11.59 -4.44
CA GLY A 755 3.64 -12.63 -3.37
C GLY A 755 4.28 -14.13 -3.06
N ILE A 756 5.46 -14.79 -3.44
CA ILE A 756 6.68 -15.59 -2.85
C ILE A 756 7.85 -15.64 -3.90
N TYR A 757 9.12 -15.65 -3.51
CA TYR A 757 10.32 -15.58 -4.36
C TYR A 757 11.47 -16.37 -3.78
N ALA A 758 11.36 -17.67 -3.57
CA ALA A 758 12.54 -18.47 -3.27
C ALA A 758 13.36 -18.83 -4.54
N GLY A 759 14.61 -18.36 -4.70
CA GLY A 759 15.37 -18.49 -5.97
C GLY A 759 16.23 -17.29 -6.43
N VAL A 760 16.95 -17.46 -7.53
CA VAL A 760 18.03 -16.56 -7.99
C VAL A 760 17.64 -15.88 -9.31
N PRO A 761 17.72 -14.53 -9.41
CA PRO A 761 17.36 -13.80 -10.63
C PRO A 761 18.47 -13.84 -11.70
N TYR A 762 18.16 -13.32 -12.88
CA TYR A 762 19.07 -13.33 -14.02
C TYR A 762 20.36 -12.51 -13.79
N GLU A 763 20.32 -11.37 -13.11
CA GLU A 763 21.47 -10.44 -12.98
C GLU A 763 22.61 -11.03 -12.15
N VAL A 764 22.28 -11.91 -11.20
CA VAL A 764 23.26 -12.63 -10.37
C VAL A 764 23.32 -14.13 -10.71
N SER A 765 22.67 -14.54 -11.81
CA SER A 765 22.54 -15.94 -12.24
C SER A 765 23.87 -16.64 -12.54
N ALA A 766 24.89 -15.85 -12.92
CA ALA A 766 26.25 -16.29 -13.20
C ALA A 766 27.17 -16.27 -11.95
N SER A 767 26.64 -15.93 -10.77
CA SER A 767 27.39 -15.88 -9.51
C SER A 767 27.19 -17.14 -8.66
N SER A 768 27.88 -17.20 -7.51
CA SER A 768 27.67 -18.26 -6.51
C SER A 768 26.35 -18.13 -5.75
N ALA A 769 25.55 -17.10 -6.02
CA ALA A 769 24.28 -16.82 -5.35
C ALA A 769 23.30 -18.01 -5.37
N ARG A 770 22.71 -18.39 -4.22
CA ARG A 770 21.80 -19.55 -4.10
C ARG A 770 20.59 -19.27 -3.22
N VAL A 771 19.52 -20.01 -3.49
CA VAL A 771 18.38 -20.17 -2.58
C VAL A 771 17.99 -21.64 -2.50
N SER A 772 17.52 -22.10 -1.34
CA SER A 772 17.09 -23.48 -1.12
C SER A 772 16.13 -23.64 0.06
N GLY A 773 15.33 -24.71 0.06
CA GLY A 773 14.57 -25.16 1.23
C GLY A 773 13.43 -24.25 1.67
N VAL A 774 12.74 -23.57 0.76
CA VAL A 774 11.64 -22.67 1.13
C VAL A 774 10.31 -23.44 1.24
N GLN A 775 9.55 -23.11 2.27
CA GLN A 775 8.36 -23.83 2.73
C GLN A 775 7.19 -22.88 2.88
N ILE A 776 6.01 -23.20 2.35
CA ILE A 776 4.92 -22.21 2.28
C ILE A 776 3.55 -22.85 2.45
N GLU A 777 2.83 -22.46 3.51
CA GLU A 777 1.86 -23.36 4.13
C GLU A 777 0.66 -22.65 4.77
N GLY A 778 -0.57 -22.90 4.30
CA GLY A 778 -1.78 -22.63 5.09
C GLY A 778 -2.11 -21.16 5.38
N ASN A 779 -1.40 -20.23 4.73
CA ASN A 779 -1.75 -18.82 4.53
C ASN A 779 -3.22 -18.66 4.01
N THR A 780 -3.82 -17.47 3.85
CA THR A 780 -4.90 -17.30 2.83
C THR A 780 -4.21 -16.86 1.47
N PHE A 781 -4.59 -16.11 0.41
CA PHE A 781 -3.75 -15.34 -0.63
C PHE A 781 -4.77 -14.38 -1.45
N GLU A 782 -4.96 -12.96 -1.76
CA GLU A 782 -5.84 -11.70 -2.48
C GLU A 782 -6.50 -11.46 -3.91
N PRO A 783 -6.17 -10.39 -4.70
CA PRO A 783 -5.36 -10.54 -5.93
C PRO A 783 -4.04 -9.85 -6.21
N ASN A 784 -3.15 -10.38 -7.07
CA ASN A 784 -1.85 -9.78 -7.45
C ASN A 784 -1.83 -9.01 -8.80
N TYR A 785 -0.73 -8.47 -9.35
CA TYR A 785 -0.61 -7.84 -10.72
C TYR A 785 0.02 -8.83 -11.68
N LEU A 786 0.99 -9.56 -11.16
CA LEU A 786 1.59 -10.78 -11.70
C LEU A 786 1.32 -11.91 -10.69
N ARG A 787 1.57 -13.18 -11.04
CA ARG A 787 0.84 -14.32 -10.44
C ARG A 787 1.38 -14.94 -9.12
N SER A 788 0.84 -16.08 -8.57
CA SER A 788 1.02 -17.02 -7.35
C SER A 788 2.16 -18.07 -7.01
N VAL A 789 2.50 -19.22 -7.66
CA VAL A 789 3.40 -20.30 -7.06
C VAL A 789 4.63 -20.92 -7.86
N THR A 790 5.92 -20.61 -7.53
CA THR A 790 7.16 -20.64 -8.37
C THR A 790 8.47 -20.99 -7.70
N LEU A 791 9.47 -21.39 -8.47
CA LEU A 791 10.86 -21.27 -8.10
C LEU A 791 11.65 -20.83 -9.39
N GLU A 792 12.82 -20.17 -9.29
CA GLU A 792 13.76 -19.94 -10.45
C GLU A 792 15.17 -20.14 -9.92
N ARG A 793 15.97 -20.98 -10.59
CA ARG A 793 17.36 -21.27 -10.15
C ARG A 793 17.45 -21.75 -8.70
N ILE A 794 16.47 -22.58 -8.30
CA ILE A 794 16.33 -23.19 -6.96
C ILE A 794 15.69 -24.58 -7.08
N SER A 795 16.01 -25.40 -6.09
CA SER A 795 15.48 -26.74 -5.88
C SER A 795 15.13 -27.02 -4.41
N GLY A 796 14.48 -28.17 -4.16
CA GLY A 796 14.23 -28.69 -2.81
C GLY A 796 13.27 -27.87 -1.94
N SER A 797 12.35 -27.09 -2.53
CA SER A 797 11.34 -26.31 -1.81
C SER A 797 9.95 -26.97 -1.89
N SER A 798 9.05 -26.68 -0.93
CA SER A 798 7.77 -27.40 -0.78
C SER A 798 6.59 -26.50 -0.36
N ILE A 799 5.48 -26.55 -1.08
CA ILE A 799 4.44 -25.51 -1.01
C ILE A 799 3.03 -26.12 -1.02
N ARG A 800 2.26 -25.89 0.06
CA ARG A 800 1.13 -26.78 0.42
C ARG A 800 0.05 -26.20 1.34
N ASN A 801 -1.05 -26.94 1.49
CA ASN A 801 -2.17 -26.66 2.41
C ASN A 801 -2.86 -25.31 2.21
N ASN A 802 -2.75 -24.83 1.00
CA ASN A 802 -3.36 -23.63 0.51
C ASN A 802 -4.77 -23.96 -0.15
N ARG A 803 -5.64 -23.04 -0.66
CA ARG A 803 -7.05 -23.34 -1.11
C ARG A 803 -7.90 -22.23 -1.88
N LEU A 804 -7.67 -21.83 -3.15
CA LEU A 804 -7.08 -20.54 -3.56
C LEU A 804 -7.93 -19.53 -4.50
N TRP A 805 -9.02 -18.79 -4.22
CA TRP A 805 -9.71 -17.53 -4.84
C TRP A 805 -9.33 -16.87 -6.24
N HIS A 806 -8.11 -16.83 -6.86
CA HIS A 806 -7.55 -16.09 -8.05
C HIS A 806 -5.99 -15.84 -8.42
N THR A 807 -4.91 -16.66 -8.21
CA THR A 807 -3.59 -16.56 -9.00
C THR A 807 -2.95 -17.86 -9.59
N GLY A 808 -1.64 -17.89 -9.96
CA GLY A 808 -0.89 -18.54 -11.10
C GLY A 808 0.67 -18.62 -10.87
N LEU A 809 1.69 -19.10 -11.60
CA LEU A 809 2.47 -20.22 -10.95
C LEU A 809 4.05 -20.44 -11.01
N TRP A 810 4.75 -21.48 -11.57
CA TRP A 810 6.01 -21.48 -12.44
C TRP A 810 7.33 -21.94 -11.83
N LEU A 811 7.75 -23.17 -12.04
CA LEU A 811 9.10 -23.61 -11.74
C LEU A 811 9.78 -23.46 -13.08
N THR A 812 10.53 -22.37 -13.25
CA THR A 812 11.10 -22.01 -14.57
C THR A 812 11.84 -23.20 -15.15
N SER A 813 12.10 -23.14 -16.45
CA SER A 813 13.14 -23.89 -17.17
C SER A 813 14.52 -23.95 -16.46
N THR A 814 14.73 -23.20 -15.37
CA THR A 814 15.95 -23.18 -14.55
C THR A 814 15.76 -23.77 -13.13
N THR A 815 14.70 -24.54 -12.85
CA THR A 815 14.46 -25.21 -11.54
C THR A 815 14.39 -26.73 -11.61
N SER A 816 14.43 -27.38 -10.44
CA SER A 816 14.24 -28.82 -10.30
C SER A 816 13.86 -29.27 -8.88
N GLY A 817 13.24 -30.45 -8.73
CA GLY A 817 13.09 -31.13 -7.44
C GLY A 817 12.23 -30.44 -6.36
N ASN A 818 11.16 -29.72 -6.71
CA ASN A 818 10.27 -29.01 -5.77
C ASN A 818 8.85 -29.59 -5.73
N THR A 819 8.13 -29.48 -4.60
CA THR A 819 6.95 -30.35 -4.30
C THR A 819 5.67 -29.60 -3.92
N VAL A 820 4.53 -30.03 -4.48
CA VAL A 820 3.23 -29.34 -4.38
C VAL A 820 2.08 -30.28 -4.10
N THR A 821 1.36 -29.98 -3.02
CA THR A 821 0.34 -30.85 -2.44
C THR A 821 -0.68 -30.08 -1.61
N GLY A 822 -1.79 -30.70 -1.19
CA GLY A 822 -2.61 -30.22 -0.05
C GLY A 822 -3.46 -28.98 -0.31
N ASN A 823 -3.41 -28.51 -1.54
CA ASN A 823 -3.90 -27.29 -2.14
C ASN A 823 -5.44 -27.37 -2.66
N HIS A 824 -6.00 -26.67 -3.70
CA HIS A 824 -7.37 -26.78 -4.42
C HIS A 824 -7.65 -25.72 -5.63
N ILE A 825 -7.25 -25.84 -6.96
CA ILE A 825 -7.05 -24.95 -8.24
C ILE A 825 -8.16 -24.45 -9.27
N HIS A 826 -8.11 -23.19 -9.79
CA HIS A 826 -9.26 -22.25 -10.10
C HIS A 826 -9.41 -21.70 -11.52
N ARG A 827 -10.01 -20.51 -11.77
CA ARG A 827 -9.76 -19.70 -12.98
C ARG A 827 -8.25 -19.31 -13.23
N HIS A 828 -7.24 -20.07 -12.74
CA HIS A 828 -5.82 -20.23 -13.13
C HIS A 828 -5.17 -21.56 -12.54
N THR A 829 -4.37 -22.38 -13.32
CA THR A 829 -3.81 -23.80 -13.15
C THR A 829 -2.29 -24.09 -13.35
N ILE A 830 -1.85 -25.35 -13.27
CA ILE A 830 -0.65 -26.07 -13.80
C ILE A 830 0.21 -25.33 -14.85
N LEU A 831 1.57 -25.45 -14.87
CA LEU A 831 2.56 -25.36 -16.00
C LEU A 831 4.16 -25.33 -15.66
N ASP A 832 5.02 -26.44 -15.51
CA ASP A 832 6.56 -26.69 -15.59
C ASP A 832 7.32 -26.88 -16.96
N GLN A 833 8.57 -26.42 -16.95
CA GLN A 833 9.74 -26.70 -17.80
C GLN A 833 10.92 -26.87 -16.83
N GLY A 834 10.76 -26.55 -15.54
CA GLY A 834 11.57 -27.10 -14.47
C GLY A 834 11.48 -28.62 -14.46
N THR A 835 12.51 -29.25 -13.92
CA THR A 835 12.79 -30.66 -14.19
C THR A 835 12.69 -31.51 -12.92
N GLY A 836 11.85 -32.54 -12.94
CA GLY A 836 11.67 -33.44 -11.79
C GLY A 836 10.96 -32.80 -10.58
N ASN A 837 10.07 -31.84 -10.81
CA ASN A 837 9.19 -31.26 -9.80
C ASN A 837 7.94 -32.15 -9.57
N SER A 838 7.36 -32.13 -8.36
CA SER A 838 6.44 -33.18 -7.86
C SER A 838 5.01 -32.70 -7.56
N ILE A 839 4.08 -33.13 -8.42
CA ILE A 839 2.76 -32.55 -8.71
C ILE A 839 1.67 -33.48 -8.17
N SER A 840 1.31 -33.47 -6.87
CA SER A 840 0.40 -34.53 -6.37
C SER A 840 -0.65 -34.16 -5.32
N GLY A 841 -1.75 -34.93 -5.33
CA GLY A 841 -2.92 -34.74 -4.46
C GLY A 841 -3.69 -33.51 -4.89
N ASN A 842 -4.36 -33.58 -6.07
CA ASN A 842 -4.55 -32.45 -6.97
C ASN A 842 -5.81 -32.54 -7.94
N THR A 843 -7.10 -32.16 -7.64
CA THR A 843 -8.37 -32.33 -8.51
C THR A 843 -8.79 -31.38 -9.72
N ILE A 844 -9.71 -30.34 -9.79
CA ILE A 844 -9.75 -29.01 -10.64
C ILE A 844 -11.09 -28.11 -10.66
N PHE A 845 -11.12 -26.73 -10.91
CA PHE A 845 -12.34 -25.80 -11.12
C PHE A 845 -12.37 -24.23 -11.48
N ASN A 846 -13.11 -23.71 -12.51
CA ASN A 846 -13.48 -22.32 -12.98
C ASN A 846 -14.51 -22.25 -14.15
N PRO A 847 -15.38 -21.22 -14.37
CA PRO A 847 -16.56 -21.32 -15.25
C PRO A 847 -16.40 -22.07 -16.59
#